data_AF-A0A6L4YPE9-F1
#
_entry.id   AF-A0A6L4YPE9-F1
#
_cell.length_a   1.000
_cell.length_b   1.000
_cell.length_c   1.000
_cell.angle_alpha   90.00
_cell.angle_beta   90.00
_cell.angle_gamma   90.00
#
_symmetry.space_group_name_H-M   'P 1'
#
loop_
_entity.id
_entity.type
_entity.pdbx_description
1 polymer ?
#
loop_
_entity_poly.entity_id
_entity_poly.type
_entity_poly.pdbx_seq_one_letter_code
_entity_poly.pdbx_strand_id
1 'polypeptide(L)'
;MLSAPGAARIGGIHLPYFFLLLLLIGFGMAIARGVSNTLFLKRYGIDYLPVIFLIQGLTLSSLSLAYATVADRYPPERVMAAILGVVVGAVMVLWLAGILGAPDVVWGALYLLYVSASETLALHATLYVGATFFGEQAKRLAPIAFAGGPVGDMLGGITLILLAPRLGAETTALLWPLFIGLALALILFRHRHDINRLPGAPRRRHLPQTLRQLRQGREFLKRSPLLRHVSLSVMYSVIAVFISAYLFKRTFAETLHDAESLATLYGLIILVSGASTFLLQMGLVPALIRRFGLRSINLVFPLTLLATLMAFFSPWALAAATAAAYNRYVLLAAVRNPVRALMLQALPDTMQGRVRALALVVMTPAAMIASGLILYFCHASQTAITLIGLAAALLSLRSAWLANRAYADALISTLRERHFVAPEQFTGWNKRDSQRLIAELCGHLQGNDFGKAENAARILLAHFPDAALKPIVDHLATAPIPLRDRLAHALAPHLQAEQRDILYDALFAGDVHAQATALTIALRKQWPLPWDRIDPAERHVHPRLLVCHWAAALENGADTTALAMLSKYVMGNDPRLRRAALSTFTLAPTVKLLPLLLDGLAAAPDGQAALPVLHALAAQEAPLPSALAPHLRELLAHTPDAAGQDALLAVIVRMPAAERQALLLPLLDTPHPKVGAGVTAALQTNASNGLGEDLQGALRDGSLTSRGQKRAVGILATVLDHGSMCELAARYAKLATDYSLLAQRLERSAGQAAHLLQMALSERVLELSRVGFSAFGHGPLQALAGTLRAAMGSTDLRLTERCKELIELVPDTRTRDILVMLFFSNRKHPAQSSIIDLASAIADLRGGKDAWLATCAHQWSHQ
;
A
#
# COMPACT_ATOMS: atom_id res chain seq x y z
N MET A 1 8.91 16.05 4.03
CA MET A 1 10.11 15.99 4.89
C MET A 1 9.69 15.99 6.35
N LEU A 2 10.23 15.02 7.09
CA LEU A 2 10.42 14.83 8.54
C LEU A 2 9.84 15.84 9.57
N SER A 3 9.01 15.35 10.49
CA SER A 3 9.41 15.17 11.91
C SER A 3 8.51 14.14 12.60
N ALA A 4 9.14 13.12 13.18
CA ALA A 4 8.53 11.99 13.87
C ALA A 4 8.85 12.10 15.36
N PRO A 5 7.84 12.24 16.22
CA PRO A 5 7.94 11.61 17.54
C PRO A 5 6.72 10.73 17.90
N GLY A 6 5.53 10.98 17.32
CA GLY A 6 4.29 10.27 17.70
C GLY A 6 4.17 8.86 17.14
N ALA A 7 4.50 8.67 15.86
CA ALA A 7 4.42 7.36 15.20
C ALA A 7 5.52 6.37 15.64
N ALA A 8 6.61 6.86 16.24
CA ALA A 8 7.68 6.04 16.78
C ALA A 8 7.31 5.40 18.13
N ARG A 9 6.49 6.07 18.96
CA ARG A 9 6.08 5.54 20.28
C ARG A 9 5.17 4.31 20.19
N ILE A 10 4.28 4.24 19.20
CA ILE A 10 3.34 3.12 19.05
C ILE A 10 4.04 1.91 18.40
N GLY A 11 4.92 2.12 17.41
CA GLY A 11 5.71 1.04 16.81
C GLY A 11 6.82 0.49 17.73
N GLY A 12 7.34 1.31 18.64
CA GLY A 12 8.45 0.97 19.52
C GLY A 12 8.15 -0.06 20.61
N ILE A 13 6.89 -0.19 21.04
CA ILE A 13 6.50 -1.15 22.10
C ILE A 13 6.26 -2.56 21.52
N HIS A 14 5.76 -2.66 20.29
CA HIS A 14 5.44 -3.95 19.68
C HIS A 14 6.67 -4.67 19.13
N LEU A 15 7.68 -3.94 18.64
CA LEU A 15 8.90 -4.52 18.09
C LEU A 15 9.68 -5.42 19.07
N PRO A 16 10.04 -4.97 20.30
CA PRO A 16 10.79 -5.80 21.23
C PRO A 16 10.00 -7.04 21.66
N TYR A 17 8.67 -6.92 21.78
CA TYR A 17 7.79 -8.06 22.04
C TYR A 17 7.86 -9.10 20.92
N PHE A 18 7.71 -8.71 19.65
CA PHE A 18 7.76 -9.67 18.53
C PHE A 18 9.15 -10.25 18.33
N PHE A 19 10.19 -9.43 18.50
CA PHE A 19 11.57 -9.91 18.44
C PHE A 19 11.82 -10.99 19.49
N LEU A 20 11.47 -10.71 20.76
CA LEU A 20 11.63 -11.67 21.85
C LEU A 20 10.77 -12.93 21.65
N LEU A 21 9.52 -12.76 21.20
CA LEU A 21 8.62 -13.89 20.92
C LEU A 21 9.21 -14.82 19.85
N LEU A 22 9.65 -14.26 18.72
CA LEU A 22 10.20 -15.04 17.62
C LEU A 22 11.59 -15.60 17.95
N LEU A 23 12.34 -14.95 18.83
CA LEU A 23 13.57 -15.47 19.40
C LEU A 23 13.32 -16.72 20.24
N LEU A 24 12.35 -16.67 21.17
CA LEU A 24 12.00 -17.83 22.00
C LEU A 24 11.47 -19.00 21.17
N ILE A 25 10.61 -18.71 20.18
CA ILE A 25 10.13 -19.73 19.25
C ILE A 25 11.29 -20.31 18.43
N GLY A 26 12.15 -19.47 17.85
CA GLY A 26 13.33 -19.92 17.10
C GLY A 26 14.26 -20.80 17.94
N PHE A 27 14.53 -20.39 19.18
CA PHE A 27 15.36 -21.14 20.13
C PHE A 27 14.78 -22.53 20.41
N GLY A 28 13.50 -22.60 20.80
CA GLY A 28 12.83 -23.89 21.03
C GLY A 28 12.85 -24.78 19.77
N MET A 29 12.58 -24.21 18.60
CA MET A 29 12.54 -24.95 17.34
C MET A 29 13.93 -25.39 16.84
N ALA A 30 15.00 -24.71 17.20
CA ALA A 30 16.37 -25.15 16.95
C ALA A 30 16.73 -26.38 17.78
N ILE A 31 16.42 -26.37 19.09
CA ILE A 31 16.60 -27.54 19.94
C ILE A 31 15.78 -28.72 19.41
N ALA A 32 14.50 -28.47 19.09
CA ALA A 32 13.61 -29.45 18.49
C ALA A 32 14.22 -30.09 17.23
N ARG A 33 14.80 -29.28 16.34
CA ARG A 33 15.44 -29.75 15.10
C ARG A 33 16.61 -30.67 15.41
N GLY A 34 17.51 -30.28 16.31
CA GLY A 34 18.67 -31.09 16.65
C GLY A 34 18.27 -32.41 17.28
N VAL A 35 17.52 -32.35 18.38
CA VAL A 35 17.11 -33.52 19.16
C VAL A 35 16.24 -34.47 18.33
N SER A 36 15.24 -33.95 17.62
CA SER A 36 14.34 -34.81 16.85
C SER A 36 15.04 -35.49 15.69
N ASN A 37 15.98 -34.82 15.00
CA ASN A 37 16.78 -35.48 13.96
C ASN A 37 17.69 -36.56 14.55
N THR A 38 18.35 -36.28 15.68
CA THR A 38 19.23 -37.25 16.35
C THR A 38 18.45 -38.48 16.81
N LEU A 39 17.39 -38.29 17.59
CA LEU A 39 16.60 -39.40 18.14
C LEU A 39 15.89 -40.20 17.04
N PHE A 40 15.39 -39.52 16.00
CA PHE A 40 14.84 -40.20 14.83
C PHE A 40 15.85 -41.11 14.15
N LEU A 41 17.04 -40.58 13.82
CA LEU A 41 18.05 -41.34 13.09
C LEU A 41 18.64 -42.47 13.92
N LYS A 42 18.75 -42.30 15.24
CA LYS A 42 19.39 -43.27 16.14
C LYS A 42 18.46 -44.35 16.67
N ARG A 43 17.18 -44.03 16.94
CA ARG A 43 16.23 -44.98 17.53
C ARG A 43 15.22 -45.52 16.53
N TYR A 44 14.71 -44.66 15.66
CA TYR A 44 13.71 -45.10 14.68
C TYR A 44 14.34 -45.65 13.40
N GLY A 45 15.45 -45.05 12.97
CA GLY A 45 16.26 -45.52 11.85
C GLY A 45 15.98 -44.76 10.54
N ILE A 46 17.00 -44.74 9.66
CA ILE A 46 16.96 -44.01 8.39
C ILE A 46 15.97 -44.64 7.38
N ASP A 47 15.73 -45.96 7.48
CA ASP A 47 14.89 -46.72 6.54
C ASP A 47 13.42 -46.27 6.56
N TYR A 48 12.95 -45.70 7.67
CA TYR A 48 11.60 -45.17 7.79
C TYR A 48 11.47 -43.70 7.37
N LEU A 49 12.57 -43.02 7.05
CA LEU A 49 12.55 -41.61 6.59
C LEU A 49 11.69 -41.40 5.32
N PRO A 50 11.69 -42.30 4.31
CA PRO A 50 10.78 -42.19 3.16
C PRO A 50 9.30 -42.21 3.56
N VAL A 51 8.92 -43.09 4.49
CA VAL A 51 7.55 -43.20 5.01
C VAL A 51 7.17 -41.95 5.79
N ILE A 52 8.08 -41.42 6.60
CA ILE A 52 7.87 -40.15 7.31
C ILE A 52 7.63 -39.00 6.33
N PHE A 53 8.35 -38.92 5.20
CA PHE A 53 8.10 -37.87 4.21
C PHE A 53 6.71 -37.99 3.55
N LEU A 54 6.22 -39.22 3.31
CA LEU A 54 4.85 -39.47 2.85
C LEU A 54 3.83 -38.94 3.85
N ILE A 55 3.96 -39.36 5.11
CA ILE A 55 3.07 -38.95 6.20
C ILE A 55 3.14 -37.43 6.39
N GLN A 56 4.33 -36.84 6.33
CA GLN A 56 4.53 -35.40 6.46
C GLN A 56 3.78 -34.61 5.37
N GLY A 57 3.76 -35.10 4.12
CA GLY A 57 2.97 -34.49 3.05
C GLY A 57 1.47 -34.53 3.34
N LEU A 58 0.95 -35.67 3.79
CA LEU A 58 -0.47 -35.83 4.17
C LEU A 58 -0.84 -34.95 5.36
N THR A 59 0.02 -34.91 6.39
CA THR A 59 -0.16 -34.07 7.59
C THR A 59 -0.16 -32.60 7.22
N LEU A 60 0.78 -32.14 6.38
CA LEU A 60 0.85 -30.74 5.99
C LEU A 60 -0.38 -30.30 5.17
N SER A 61 -0.87 -31.14 4.25
CA SER A 61 -2.09 -30.86 3.48
C SER A 61 -3.32 -30.77 4.40
N SER A 62 -3.47 -31.74 5.29
CA SER A 62 -4.58 -31.82 6.25
C SER A 62 -4.56 -30.64 7.24
N LEU A 63 -3.38 -30.34 7.79
CA LEU A 63 -3.17 -29.24 8.73
C LEU A 63 -3.39 -27.89 8.06
N SER A 64 -3.00 -27.71 6.79
CA SER A 64 -3.25 -26.47 6.05
C SER A 64 -4.74 -26.23 5.83
N LEU A 65 -5.52 -27.29 5.56
CA LEU A 65 -6.97 -27.20 5.41
C LEU A 65 -7.65 -26.89 6.75
N ALA A 66 -7.24 -27.57 7.83
CA ALA A 66 -7.72 -27.30 9.19
C ALA A 66 -7.38 -25.87 9.63
N TYR A 67 -6.14 -25.44 9.40
CA TYR A 67 -5.66 -24.10 9.71
C TYR A 67 -6.50 -23.01 9.05
N ALA A 68 -6.89 -23.19 7.78
CA ALA A 68 -7.74 -22.23 7.08
C ALA A 68 -9.10 -22.00 7.78
N THR A 69 -9.63 -23.00 8.50
CA THR A 69 -10.89 -22.85 9.25
C THR A 69 -10.72 -22.08 10.56
N VAL A 70 -9.55 -22.19 11.18
CA VAL A 70 -9.24 -21.61 12.50
C VAL A 70 -8.71 -20.19 12.37
N ALA A 71 -7.78 -19.96 11.44
CA ALA A 71 -7.06 -18.69 11.28
C ALA A 71 -7.98 -17.50 10.95
N ASP A 72 -9.09 -17.74 10.25
CA ASP A 72 -10.07 -16.71 9.92
C ASP A 72 -11.08 -16.46 11.05
N ARG A 73 -11.32 -17.48 11.89
CA ARG A 73 -12.34 -17.47 12.94
C ARG A 73 -11.87 -16.80 14.23
N TYR A 74 -10.59 -16.92 14.56
CA TYR A 74 -10.03 -16.45 15.83
C TYR A 74 -9.00 -15.33 15.64
N PRO A 75 -8.80 -14.47 16.66
CA PRO A 75 -7.71 -13.50 16.65
C PRO A 75 -6.34 -14.18 16.52
N PRO A 76 -5.37 -13.58 15.78
CA PRO A 76 -4.06 -14.19 15.55
C PRO A 76 -3.31 -14.57 16.84
N GLU A 77 -3.35 -13.73 17.87
CA GLU A 77 -2.69 -13.99 19.15
C GLU A 77 -3.23 -15.23 19.87
N ARG A 78 -4.54 -15.52 19.75
CA ARG A 78 -5.16 -16.72 20.34
C ARG A 78 -4.79 -17.97 19.57
N VAL A 79 -4.76 -17.88 18.24
CA VAL A 79 -4.33 -19.01 17.39
C VAL A 79 -2.86 -19.33 17.65
N MET A 80 -2.01 -18.32 17.82
CA MET A 80 -0.60 -18.51 18.18
C MET A 80 -0.47 -19.16 19.56
N ALA A 81 -1.18 -18.67 20.58
CA ALA A 81 -1.18 -19.28 21.91
C ALA A 81 -1.66 -20.74 21.88
N ALA A 82 -2.72 -21.04 21.12
CA ALA A 82 -3.22 -22.40 20.95
C ALA A 82 -2.19 -23.32 20.27
N ILE A 83 -1.54 -22.86 19.20
CA ILE A 83 -0.48 -23.63 18.52
C ILE A 83 0.67 -23.92 19.49
N LEU A 84 1.16 -22.92 20.22
CA LEU A 84 2.24 -23.10 21.20
C LEU A 84 1.83 -24.06 22.32
N GLY A 85 0.62 -23.94 22.86
CA GLY A 85 0.09 -24.83 23.89
C GLY A 85 -0.03 -26.29 23.41
N VAL A 86 -0.53 -26.50 22.19
CA VAL A 86 -0.60 -27.83 21.57
C VAL A 86 0.81 -28.42 21.38
N VAL A 87 1.78 -27.61 20.93
CA VAL A 87 3.16 -28.07 20.77
C VAL A 87 3.77 -28.46 22.12
N VAL A 88 3.63 -27.64 23.16
CA VAL A 88 4.14 -27.95 24.51
C VAL A 88 3.51 -29.25 25.02
N GLY A 89 2.18 -29.37 24.97
CA GLY A 89 1.47 -30.57 25.43
C GLY A 89 1.87 -31.82 24.66
N ALA A 90 1.93 -31.75 23.32
CA ALA A 90 2.29 -32.88 22.48
C ALA A 90 3.75 -33.34 22.71
N VAL A 91 4.69 -32.40 22.88
CA VAL A 91 6.09 -32.76 23.19
C VAL A 91 6.18 -33.43 24.56
N MET A 92 5.50 -32.90 25.58
CA MET A 92 5.51 -33.51 26.92
C MET A 92 4.91 -34.92 26.94
N VAL A 93 3.81 -35.14 26.21
CA VAL A 93 3.18 -36.46 26.08
C VAL A 93 4.10 -37.46 25.37
N LEU A 94 4.69 -37.06 24.24
CA LEU A 94 5.59 -37.94 23.49
C LEU A 94 6.87 -38.24 24.29
N TRP A 95 7.44 -37.24 24.96
CA TRP A 95 8.61 -37.42 25.80
C TRP A 95 8.34 -38.37 26.98
N LEU A 96 7.21 -38.18 27.68
CA LEU A 96 6.81 -39.06 28.78
C LEU A 96 6.57 -40.49 28.29
N ALA A 97 5.91 -40.67 27.14
CA ALA A 97 5.71 -41.98 26.53
C ALA A 97 7.06 -42.67 26.23
N GLY A 98 8.03 -41.93 25.69
CA GLY A 98 9.37 -42.46 25.42
C GLY A 98 10.09 -42.97 26.68
N ILE A 99 9.96 -42.27 27.80
CA ILE A 99 10.57 -42.67 29.08
C ILE A 99 9.85 -43.85 29.73
N LEU A 100 8.53 -43.93 29.56
CA LEU A 100 7.72 -45.06 30.04
C LEU A 100 7.90 -46.33 29.19
N GLY A 101 8.88 -46.37 28.30
CA GLY A 101 9.23 -47.55 27.51
C GLY A 101 8.32 -47.80 26.30
N ALA A 102 7.65 -46.75 25.78
CA ALA A 102 6.88 -46.88 24.56
C ALA A 102 7.77 -47.24 23.34
N PRO A 103 7.20 -47.86 22.30
CA PRO A 103 7.95 -48.23 21.09
C PRO A 103 8.65 -47.04 20.42
N ASP A 104 9.73 -47.30 19.69
CA ASP A 104 10.55 -46.27 19.02
C ASP A 104 9.79 -45.39 18.01
N VAL A 105 8.57 -45.78 17.63
CA VAL A 105 7.61 -44.97 16.86
C VAL A 105 7.39 -43.59 17.49
N VAL A 106 7.51 -43.47 18.82
CA VAL A 106 7.41 -42.19 19.52
C VAL A 106 8.44 -41.16 19.02
N TRP A 107 9.66 -41.58 18.68
CA TRP A 107 10.69 -40.70 18.15
C TRP A 107 10.41 -40.28 16.70
N GLY A 108 9.78 -41.17 15.93
CA GLY A 108 9.18 -40.86 14.63
C GLY A 108 8.09 -39.78 14.73
N ALA A 109 7.19 -39.94 15.71
CA ALA A 109 6.12 -38.97 15.98
C ALA A 109 6.68 -37.62 16.46
N LEU A 110 7.73 -37.62 17.29
CA LEU A 110 8.42 -36.40 17.75
C LEU A 110 9.04 -35.64 16.58
N TYR A 111 9.69 -36.34 15.65
CA TYR A 111 10.20 -35.75 14.42
C TYR A 111 9.07 -35.17 13.56
N LEU A 112 7.98 -35.91 13.36
CA LEU A 112 6.82 -35.43 12.60
C LEU A 112 6.18 -34.19 13.24
N LEU A 113 6.09 -34.16 14.57
CA LEU A 113 5.63 -33.02 15.35
C LEU A 113 6.54 -31.81 15.14
N TYR A 114 7.87 -31.99 15.25
CA TYR A 114 8.84 -30.92 15.00
C TYR A 114 8.64 -30.30 13.61
N VAL A 115 8.57 -31.12 12.56
CA VAL A 115 8.49 -30.57 11.21
C VAL A 115 7.13 -29.88 10.99
N SER A 116 6.04 -30.47 11.46
CA SER A 116 4.69 -29.88 11.34
C SER A 116 4.56 -28.57 12.14
N ALA A 117 5.13 -28.52 13.35
CA ALA A 117 5.18 -27.33 14.17
C ALA A 117 6.00 -26.21 13.51
N SER A 118 7.16 -26.53 12.92
CA SER A 118 8.02 -25.53 12.27
C SER A 118 7.34 -24.80 11.12
N GLU A 119 6.65 -25.53 10.23
CA GLU A 119 5.90 -24.94 9.11
C GLU A 119 4.71 -24.10 9.59
N THR A 120 3.95 -24.63 10.56
CA THR A 120 2.74 -23.96 11.07
C THR A 120 3.07 -22.69 11.84
N LEU A 121 4.09 -22.73 12.69
CA LEU A 121 4.56 -21.57 13.45
C LEU A 121 5.13 -20.50 12.51
N ALA A 122 5.95 -20.88 11.52
CA ALA A 122 6.50 -19.92 10.56
C ALA A 122 5.41 -19.22 9.74
N LEU A 123 4.43 -19.99 9.26
CA LEU A 123 3.27 -19.46 8.54
C LEU A 123 2.47 -18.50 9.42
N HIS A 124 2.14 -18.93 10.64
CA HIS A 124 1.28 -18.13 11.51
C HIS A 124 2.00 -16.90 12.08
N ALA A 125 3.32 -16.98 12.31
CA ALA A 125 4.14 -15.84 12.69
C ALA A 125 4.09 -14.74 11.64
N THR A 126 4.13 -15.10 10.35
CA THR A 126 3.98 -14.16 9.23
C THR A 126 2.65 -13.43 9.28
N LEU A 127 1.57 -14.18 9.54
CA LEU A 127 0.22 -13.62 9.64
C LEU A 127 0.04 -12.75 10.90
N TYR A 128 0.61 -13.16 12.04
CA TYR A 128 0.48 -12.44 13.29
C TYR A 128 1.22 -11.09 13.22
N VAL A 129 2.49 -11.10 12.78
CA VAL A 129 3.26 -9.87 12.56
C VAL A 129 2.59 -8.95 11.54
N GLY A 130 2.09 -9.52 10.43
CA GLY A 130 1.37 -8.77 9.38
C GLY A 130 0.00 -8.23 9.81
N ALA A 131 -0.64 -8.81 10.82
CA ALA A 131 -1.88 -8.30 11.39
C ALA A 131 -1.66 -7.13 12.38
N THR A 132 -0.43 -6.95 12.85
CA THR A 132 -0.06 -5.90 13.80
C THR A 132 0.63 -4.71 13.14
N PHE A 133 1.58 -4.93 12.22
CA PHE A 133 2.24 -3.84 11.50
C PHE A 133 1.49 -3.47 10.20
N PHE A 134 1.23 -2.18 9.97
CA PHE A 134 0.48 -1.68 8.80
C PHE A 134 1.31 -0.79 7.88
N GLY A 135 1.06 -0.89 6.57
CA GLY A 135 1.66 -0.01 5.55
C GLY A 135 3.19 -0.01 5.57
N GLU A 136 3.79 1.18 5.54
CA GLU A 136 5.25 1.36 5.58
C GLU A 136 5.91 0.84 6.87
N GLN A 137 5.16 0.74 7.98
CA GLN A 137 5.70 0.17 9.22
C GLN A 137 6.00 -1.33 9.08
N ALA A 138 5.18 -2.07 8.33
CA ALA A 138 5.40 -3.50 8.11
C ALA A 138 6.70 -3.75 7.32
N LYS A 139 6.98 -2.93 6.30
CA LYS A 139 8.21 -3.03 5.51
C LYS A 139 9.47 -2.78 6.35
N ARG A 140 9.40 -1.88 7.34
CA ARG A 140 10.53 -1.51 8.19
C ARG A 140 10.72 -2.40 9.42
N LEU A 141 9.63 -2.75 10.10
CA LEU A 141 9.68 -3.41 11.41
C LEU A 141 9.58 -4.94 11.32
N ALA A 142 8.89 -5.49 10.31
CA ALA A 142 8.74 -6.94 10.19
C ALA A 142 10.08 -7.66 9.99
N PRO A 143 11.03 -7.18 9.15
CA PRO A 143 12.34 -7.83 9.03
C PRO A 143 13.10 -7.88 10.36
N ILE A 144 13.02 -6.83 11.17
CA ILE A 144 13.65 -6.77 12.49
C ILE A 144 12.96 -7.73 13.45
N ALA A 145 11.62 -7.82 13.44
CA ALA A 145 10.90 -8.81 14.23
C ALA A 145 11.30 -10.25 13.84
N PHE A 146 11.32 -10.57 12.54
CA PHE A 146 11.70 -11.89 12.04
C PHE A 146 13.16 -12.26 12.28
N ALA A 147 14.03 -11.27 12.52
CA ALA A 147 15.42 -11.50 12.93
C ALA A 147 15.53 -12.24 14.26
N GLY A 148 14.51 -12.18 15.12
CA GLY A 148 14.47 -12.95 16.35
C GLY A 148 14.64 -14.45 16.10
N GLY A 149 14.02 -14.99 15.03
CA GLY A 149 14.10 -16.41 14.67
C GLY A 149 15.53 -16.91 14.46
N PRO A 150 16.31 -16.35 13.52
CA PRO A 150 17.71 -16.71 13.32
C PRO A 150 18.60 -16.54 14.55
N VAL A 151 18.38 -15.50 15.37
CA VAL A 151 19.10 -15.33 16.65
C VAL A 151 18.76 -16.45 17.62
N GLY A 152 17.49 -16.83 17.70
CA GLY A 152 17.04 -18.01 18.44
C GLY A 152 17.69 -19.30 17.93
N ASP A 153 17.80 -19.48 16.60
CA ASP A 153 18.49 -20.62 16.01
C ASP A 153 19.95 -20.70 16.47
N MET A 154 20.68 -19.56 16.50
CA MET A 154 22.06 -19.51 17.00
C MET A 154 22.17 -19.94 18.47
N LEU A 155 21.30 -19.41 19.33
CA LEU A 155 21.27 -19.77 20.76
C LEU A 155 20.92 -21.24 20.97
N GLY A 156 19.97 -21.77 20.19
CA GLY A 156 19.60 -23.19 20.19
C GLY A 156 20.73 -24.11 19.75
N GLY A 157 21.45 -23.72 18.70
CA GLY A 157 22.64 -24.45 18.22
C GLY A 157 23.75 -24.49 19.26
N ILE A 158 24.08 -23.36 19.89
CA ILE A 158 25.07 -23.28 20.98
C ILE A 158 24.65 -24.19 22.15
N THR A 159 23.37 -24.12 22.53
CA THR A 159 22.83 -24.94 23.62
C THR A 159 22.96 -26.43 23.32
N LEU A 160 22.64 -26.87 22.10
CA LEU A 160 22.82 -28.25 21.67
C LEU A 160 24.28 -28.70 21.74
N ILE A 161 25.22 -27.88 21.25
CA ILE A 161 26.66 -28.20 21.29
C ILE A 161 27.16 -28.39 22.72
N LEU A 162 26.70 -27.55 23.66
CA LEU A 162 27.18 -27.55 25.03
C LEU A 162 26.50 -28.59 25.93
N LEU A 163 25.17 -28.77 25.78
CA LEU A 163 24.37 -29.56 26.71
C LEU A 163 24.07 -30.97 26.21
N ALA A 164 23.96 -31.21 24.89
CA ALA A 164 23.62 -32.54 24.39
C ALA A 164 24.65 -33.62 24.78
N PRO A 165 25.97 -33.37 24.77
CA PRO A 165 26.97 -34.35 25.23
C PRO A 165 26.95 -34.60 26.75
N ARG A 166 26.41 -33.65 27.53
CA ARG A 166 26.43 -33.71 29.00
C ARG A 166 25.17 -34.32 29.59
N LEU A 167 24.02 -33.98 29.00
CA LEU A 167 22.70 -34.38 29.50
C LEU A 167 22.14 -35.58 28.71
N GLY A 168 22.62 -35.82 27.49
CA GLY A 168 22.03 -36.76 26.54
C GLY A 168 20.94 -36.10 25.69
N ALA A 169 20.66 -36.67 24.52
CA ALA A 169 19.69 -36.11 23.57
C ALA A 169 18.25 -36.11 24.11
N GLU A 170 17.87 -37.11 24.92
CA GLU A 170 16.50 -37.24 25.47
C GLU A 170 16.17 -36.18 26.50
N THR A 171 17.07 -35.91 27.43
CA THR A 171 16.87 -34.88 28.47
C THR A 171 16.97 -33.48 27.86
N THR A 172 17.85 -33.30 26.86
CA THR A 172 17.96 -32.05 26.10
C THR A 172 16.66 -31.73 25.35
N ALA A 173 15.83 -32.75 25.03
CA ALA A 173 14.50 -32.56 24.44
C ALA A 173 13.58 -31.68 25.30
N LEU A 174 13.72 -31.71 26.63
CA LEU A 174 12.90 -30.92 27.57
C LEU A 174 13.11 -29.41 27.46
N LEU A 175 14.23 -28.97 26.90
CA LEU A 175 14.45 -27.54 26.64
C LEU A 175 13.53 -27.02 25.53
N TRP A 176 13.05 -27.88 24.63
CA TRP A 176 12.09 -27.48 23.61
C TRP A 176 10.75 -26.98 24.20
N PRO A 177 10.00 -27.77 25.01
CA PRO A 177 8.76 -27.29 25.62
C PRO A 177 9.00 -26.17 26.63
N LEU A 178 10.19 -26.06 27.23
CA LEU A 178 10.55 -24.93 28.10
C LEU A 178 10.51 -23.59 27.35
N PHE A 179 11.23 -23.46 26.22
CA PHE A 179 11.28 -22.19 25.48
C PHE A 179 9.98 -21.89 24.73
N ILE A 180 9.28 -22.90 24.22
CA ILE A 180 7.93 -22.73 23.64
C ILE A 180 6.92 -22.34 24.74
N GLY A 181 7.06 -22.90 25.95
CA GLY A 181 6.28 -22.52 27.12
C GLY A 181 6.54 -21.09 27.57
N LEU A 182 7.78 -20.62 27.53
CA LEU A 182 8.12 -19.22 27.81
C LEU A 182 7.54 -18.28 26.74
N ALA A 183 7.57 -18.66 25.47
CA ALA A 183 6.91 -17.92 24.40
C ALA A 183 5.38 -17.86 24.63
N LEU A 184 4.76 -18.97 25.05
CA LEU A 184 3.34 -19.02 25.41
C LEU A 184 3.05 -18.09 26.59
N ALA A 185 3.83 -18.16 27.67
CA ALA A 185 3.69 -17.29 28.83
C ALA A 185 3.81 -15.81 28.46
N LEU A 186 4.74 -15.46 27.56
CA LEU A 186 4.89 -14.10 27.04
C LEU A 186 3.63 -13.61 26.30
N ILE A 187 3.02 -14.46 25.46
CA ILE A 187 1.76 -14.12 24.78
C ILE A 187 0.61 -13.96 25.78
N LEU A 188 0.45 -14.92 26.70
CA LEU A 188 -0.61 -14.90 27.70
C LEU A 188 -0.48 -13.68 28.61
N PHE A 189 0.73 -13.32 29.02
CA PHE A 189 0.99 -12.12 29.82
C PHE A 189 0.68 -10.85 29.05
N ARG A 190 1.12 -10.76 27.79
CA ARG A 190 0.91 -9.56 26.94
C ARG A 190 -0.57 -9.28 26.67
N HIS A 191 -1.37 -10.33 26.51
CA HIS A 191 -2.78 -10.26 26.09
C HIS A 191 -3.76 -10.73 27.18
N ARG A 192 -3.34 -10.75 28.45
CA ARG A 192 -4.15 -11.22 29.59
C ARG A 192 -5.53 -10.56 29.71
N HIS A 193 -5.67 -9.33 29.23
CA HIS A 193 -6.94 -8.58 29.24
C HIS A 193 -7.78 -8.77 27.96
N ASP A 194 -7.16 -9.25 26.87
CA ASP A 194 -7.78 -9.34 25.54
C ASP A 194 -8.19 -10.77 25.19
N ILE A 195 -7.54 -11.79 25.78
CA ILE A 195 -7.82 -13.21 25.54
C ILE A 195 -9.21 -13.64 26.08
N ASN A 196 -9.72 -12.96 27.11
CA ASN A 196 -11.03 -13.28 27.73
C ASN A 196 -12.23 -12.55 27.11
N ARG A 197 -12.04 -11.61 26.17
CA ARG A 197 -13.17 -10.94 25.50
C ARG A 197 -13.85 -11.91 24.54
N LEU A 198 -15.16 -12.13 24.70
CA LEU A 198 -15.95 -13.02 23.82
C LEU A 198 -15.75 -12.61 22.35
N PRO A 199 -15.56 -13.57 21.42
CA PRO A 199 -15.36 -13.23 20.02
C PRO A 199 -16.58 -12.47 19.48
N GLY A 200 -16.35 -11.27 18.95
CA GLY A 200 -17.30 -10.63 18.03
C GLY A 200 -17.56 -11.57 16.85
N ALA A 201 -18.78 -11.51 16.30
CA ALA A 201 -19.32 -12.48 15.35
C ALA A 201 -18.30 -12.96 14.29
N PRO A 202 -18.18 -14.29 14.08
CA PRO A 202 -17.16 -14.85 13.20
C PRO A 202 -17.28 -14.26 11.79
N ARG A 203 -16.14 -13.79 11.25
CA ARG A 203 -16.04 -13.45 9.83
C ARG A 203 -16.22 -14.72 9.01
N ARG A 204 -17.37 -14.84 8.35
CA ARG A 204 -17.68 -15.94 7.42
C ARG A 204 -16.77 -15.84 6.18
N ARG A 205 -15.62 -16.51 6.23
CA ARG A 205 -15.00 -17.08 5.02
C ARG A 205 -15.02 -18.60 5.18
N HIS A 206 -15.97 -19.22 4.50
CA HIS A 206 -16.21 -20.66 4.59
C HIS A 206 -15.14 -21.44 3.81
N LEU A 207 -14.82 -22.67 4.23
CA LEU A 207 -14.06 -23.68 3.48
C LEU A 207 -14.40 -23.72 1.97
N PRO A 208 -15.67 -23.56 1.54
CA PRO A 208 -16.05 -23.34 0.14
C PRO A 208 -15.28 -22.25 -0.60
N GLN A 209 -14.89 -21.16 0.08
CA GLN A 209 -14.12 -20.07 -0.51
C GLN A 209 -12.67 -20.47 -0.76
N THR A 210 -12.03 -21.20 0.14
CA THR A 210 -10.68 -21.77 -0.07
C THR A 210 -10.71 -22.78 -1.22
N LEU A 211 -11.71 -23.65 -1.25
CA LEU A 211 -11.93 -24.59 -2.37
C LEU A 211 -12.18 -23.85 -3.70
N ARG A 212 -12.96 -22.76 -3.67
CA ARG A 212 -13.18 -21.91 -4.85
C ARG A 212 -11.90 -21.19 -5.29
N GLN A 213 -11.07 -20.72 -4.35
CA GLN A 213 -9.77 -20.13 -4.63
C GLN A 213 -8.78 -21.15 -5.21
N LEU A 214 -8.82 -22.40 -4.74
CA LEU A 214 -8.04 -23.50 -5.32
C LEU A 214 -8.49 -23.83 -6.75
N ARG A 215 -9.81 -23.91 -6.99
CA ARG A 215 -10.38 -24.12 -8.33
C ARG A 215 -10.00 -22.99 -9.28
N GLN A 216 -10.12 -21.74 -8.82
CA GLN A 216 -9.65 -20.58 -9.57
C GLN A 216 -8.15 -20.63 -9.81
N GLY A 217 -7.35 -20.92 -8.79
CA GLY A 217 -5.89 -21.04 -8.89
C GLY A 217 -5.44 -22.06 -9.93
N ARG A 218 -6.15 -23.20 -10.04
CA ARG A 218 -5.91 -24.22 -11.08
C ARG A 218 -6.20 -23.68 -12.49
N GLU A 219 -7.31 -22.96 -12.66
CA GLU A 219 -7.66 -22.36 -13.96
C GLU A 219 -6.64 -21.28 -14.36
N PHE A 220 -6.17 -20.48 -13.39
CA PHE A 220 -5.11 -19.50 -13.61
C PHE A 220 -3.75 -20.14 -13.92
N LEU A 221 -3.42 -21.28 -13.30
CA LEU A 221 -2.19 -22.03 -13.59
C LEU A 221 -2.11 -22.46 -15.06
N LYS A 222 -3.26 -22.70 -15.71
CA LYS A 222 -3.32 -23.01 -17.15
C LYS A 222 -3.11 -21.79 -18.04
N ARG A 223 -3.57 -20.62 -17.61
CA ARG A 223 -3.58 -19.39 -18.44
C ARG A 223 -2.31 -18.54 -18.29
N SER A 224 -1.68 -18.54 -17.11
CA SER A 224 -0.49 -17.72 -16.85
C SER A 224 0.81 -18.53 -17.00
N PRO A 225 1.67 -18.23 -17.98
CA PRO A 225 2.93 -18.94 -18.17
C PRO A 225 3.89 -18.73 -16.99
N LEU A 226 3.96 -17.51 -16.43
CA LEU A 226 4.77 -17.22 -15.25
C LEU A 226 4.35 -18.11 -14.07
N LEU A 227 3.05 -18.15 -13.78
CA LEU A 227 2.53 -18.95 -12.67
C LEU A 227 2.83 -20.44 -12.87
N ARG A 228 2.67 -20.97 -14.09
CA ARG A 228 2.98 -22.36 -14.44
C ARG A 228 4.44 -22.69 -14.16
N HIS A 229 5.37 -21.88 -14.65
CA HIS A 229 6.80 -22.16 -14.52
C HIS A 229 7.33 -21.96 -13.10
N VAL A 230 6.85 -20.96 -12.36
CA VAL A 230 7.18 -20.78 -10.94
C VAL A 230 6.68 -21.97 -10.12
N SER A 231 5.46 -22.42 -10.39
CA SER A 231 4.83 -23.56 -9.72
C SER A 231 5.57 -24.88 -9.97
N LEU A 232 5.95 -25.14 -11.23
CA LEU A 232 6.77 -26.31 -11.59
C LEU A 232 8.17 -26.24 -10.97
N SER A 233 8.79 -25.05 -10.95
CA SER A 233 10.07 -24.83 -10.29
C SER A 233 10.00 -25.22 -8.80
N VAL A 234 8.96 -24.76 -8.09
CA VAL A 234 8.74 -25.13 -6.68
C VAL A 234 8.56 -26.64 -6.51
N MET A 235 7.70 -27.28 -7.32
CA MET A 235 7.45 -28.72 -7.26
C MET A 235 8.74 -29.52 -7.38
N TYR A 236 9.52 -29.29 -8.44
CA TYR A 236 10.77 -30.03 -8.68
C TYR A 236 11.87 -29.68 -7.66
N SER A 237 11.97 -28.42 -7.24
CA SER A 237 12.89 -28.03 -6.17
C SER A 237 12.56 -28.73 -4.86
N VAL A 238 11.28 -28.88 -4.50
CA VAL A 238 10.90 -29.60 -3.27
C VAL A 238 11.27 -31.08 -3.38
N ILE A 239 11.00 -31.74 -4.51
CA ILE A 239 11.41 -33.14 -4.73
C ILE A 239 12.93 -33.28 -4.55
N ALA A 240 13.73 -32.46 -5.24
CA ALA A 240 15.19 -32.48 -5.16
C ALA A 240 15.72 -32.18 -3.74
N VAL A 241 15.10 -31.24 -3.02
CA VAL A 241 15.47 -30.89 -1.62
C VAL A 241 15.17 -32.02 -0.65
N PHE A 242 14.10 -32.78 -0.85
CA PHE A 242 13.77 -33.94 0.00
C PHE A 242 14.66 -35.14 -0.30
N ILE A 243 14.99 -35.39 -1.57
CA ILE A 243 15.99 -36.39 -1.97
C ILE A 243 17.36 -36.02 -1.38
N SER A 244 17.81 -34.78 -1.56
CA SER A 244 19.04 -34.26 -0.96
C SER A 244 19.04 -34.42 0.56
N ALA A 245 17.88 -34.21 1.20
CA ALA A 245 17.74 -34.40 2.64
C ALA A 245 17.84 -35.85 3.11
N TYR A 246 17.33 -36.79 2.34
CA TYR A 246 17.56 -38.21 2.61
C TYR A 246 19.06 -38.54 2.52
N LEU A 247 19.72 -38.10 1.43
CA LEU A 247 21.13 -38.39 1.18
C LEU A 247 22.05 -37.86 2.30
N PHE A 248 21.96 -36.57 2.67
CA PHE A 248 22.83 -36.04 3.72
C PHE A 248 22.56 -36.67 5.09
N LYS A 249 21.28 -36.97 5.42
CA LYS A 249 20.93 -37.58 6.71
C LYS A 249 21.44 -39.02 6.79
N ARG A 250 21.35 -39.76 5.69
CA ARG A 250 21.93 -41.10 5.58
C ARG A 250 23.44 -41.04 5.79
N THR A 251 24.15 -40.13 5.10
CA THR A 251 25.59 -39.97 5.28
C THR A 251 25.97 -39.59 6.72
N PHE A 252 25.20 -38.70 7.38
CA PHE A 252 25.45 -38.37 8.79
C PHE A 252 25.20 -39.56 9.72
N ALA A 253 24.18 -40.36 9.47
CA ALA A 253 23.88 -41.55 10.28
C ALA A 253 24.92 -42.66 10.11
N GLU A 254 25.46 -42.83 8.90
CA GLU A 254 26.51 -43.82 8.58
C GLU A 254 27.90 -43.37 9.09
N THR A 255 28.19 -42.07 9.12
CA THR A 255 29.50 -41.55 9.57
C THR A 255 29.59 -41.39 11.09
N LEU A 256 28.51 -40.95 11.74
CA LEU A 256 28.48 -40.70 13.18
C LEU A 256 27.68 -41.80 13.88
N HIS A 257 28.36 -42.65 14.65
CA HIS A 257 27.76 -43.80 15.33
C HIS A 257 27.06 -43.41 16.64
N ASP A 258 27.48 -42.31 17.25
CA ASP A 258 27.03 -41.85 18.56
C ASP A 258 25.94 -40.76 18.49
N ALA A 259 24.98 -40.76 19.43
CA ALA A 259 23.82 -39.87 19.39
C ALA A 259 24.21 -38.43 19.79
N GLU A 260 25.07 -38.29 20.78
CA GLU A 260 25.59 -37.03 21.32
C GLU A 260 26.43 -36.31 20.27
N SER A 261 27.29 -37.05 19.57
CA SER A 261 28.09 -36.55 18.45
C SER A 261 27.21 -36.06 17.28
N LEU A 262 26.13 -36.78 16.97
CA LEU A 262 25.15 -36.39 15.94
C LEU A 262 24.36 -35.13 16.35
N ALA A 263 23.95 -35.03 17.62
CA ALA A 263 23.31 -33.83 18.17
C ALA A 263 24.24 -32.61 18.13
N THR A 264 25.53 -32.80 18.41
CA THR A 264 26.55 -31.75 18.33
C THR A 264 26.75 -31.28 16.89
N LEU A 265 26.81 -32.20 15.91
CA LEU A 265 26.86 -31.85 14.50
C LEU A 265 25.63 -31.04 14.07
N TYR A 266 24.43 -31.47 14.44
CA TYR A 266 23.21 -30.71 14.15
C TYR A 266 23.21 -29.35 14.85
N GLY A 267 23.71 -29.25 16.08
CA GLY A 267 23.92 -27.98 16.79
C GLY A 267 24.83 -27.02 16.02
N LEU A 268 25.93 -27.52 15.47
CA LEU A 268 26.83 -26.74 14.61
C LEU A 268 26.16 -26.30 13.31
N ILE A 269 25.47 -27.22 12.62
CA ILE A 269 24.73 -26.91 11.39
C ILE A 269 23.68 -25.83 11.67
N ILE A 270 22.96 -25.92 12.78
CA ILE A 270 21.94 -24.95 13.18
C ILE A 270 22.57 -23.58 13.47
N LEU A 271 23.65 -23.54 14.26
CA LEU A 271 24.37 -22.31 14.59
C LEU A 271 24.85 -21.59 13.32
N VAL A 272 25.57 -22.32 12.45
CA VAL A 272 26.11 -21.78 11.19
C VAL A 272 24.96 -21.37 10.26
N SER A 273 23.86 -22.13 10.22
CA SER A 273 22.72 -21.81 9.38
C SER A 273 21.97 -20.56 9.85
N GLY A 274 21.76 -20.41 11.16
CA GLY A 274 21.15 -19.22 11.75
C GLY A 274 21.97 -17.96 11.46
N ALA A 275 23.29 -18.02 11.72
CA ALA A 275 24.22 -16.92 11.45
C ALA A 275 24.26 -16.56 9.95
N SER A 276 24.40 -17.56 9.08
CA SER A 276 24.42 -17.36 7.63
C SER A 276 23.11 -16.78 7.13
N THR A 277 21.96 -17.31 7.58
CA THR A 277 20.64 -16.81 7.17
C THR A 277 20.45 -15.37 7.58
N PHE A 278 20.84 -15.00 8.80
CA PHE A 278 20.78 -13.62 9.28
C PHE A 278 21.62 -12.68 8.41
N LEU A 279 22.90 -13.01 8.17
CA LEU A 279 23.80 -12.19 7.35
C LEU A 279 23.32 -12.06 5.90
N LEU A 280 22.87 -13.17 5.31
CA LEU A 280 22.38 -13.19 3.94
C LEU A 280 21.08 -12.41 3.78
N GLN A 281 20.14 -12.53 4.72
CA GLN A 281 18.85 -11.82 4.64
C GLN A 281 18.98 -10.32 4.94
N MET A 282 19.80 -9.93 5.91
CA MET A 282 19.92 -8.53 6.31
C MET A 282 20.71 -7.67 5.32
N GLY A 283 21.63 -8.26 4.56
CA GLY A 283 22.51 -7.49 3.67
C GLY A 283 22.71 -8.10 2.29
N LEU A 284 23.23 -9.33 2.22
CA LEU A 284 23.80 -9.84 0.97
C LEU A 284 22.75 -10.08 -0.12
N VAL A 285 21.63 -10.73 0.20
CA VAL A 285 20.61 -11.06 -0.80
C VAL A 285 19.91 -9.82 -1.37
N PRO A 286 19.48 -8.83 -0.55
CA PRO A 286 19.00 -7.55 -1.07
C PRO A 286 20.03 -6.85 -1.97
N ALA A 287 21.31 -6.84 -1.58
CA ALA A 287 22.38 -6.24 -2.38
C ALA A 287 22.62 -6.99 -3.71
N LEU A 288 22.59 -8.32 -3.69
CA LEU A 288 22.71 -9.18 -4.88
C LEU A 288 21.54 -8.99 -5.84
N ILE A 289 20.30 -8.89 -5.32
CA ILE A 289 19.11 -8.61 -6.14
C ILE A 289 19.23 -7.23 -6.79
N ARG A 290 19.71 -6.22 -6.05
CA ARG A 290 19.92 -4.87 -6.58
C ARG A 290 21.01 -4.83 -7.66
N ARG A 291 22.09 -5.60 -7.50
CA ARG A 291 23.25 -5.58 -8.42
C ARG A 291 23.07 -6.46 -9.66
N PHE A 292 22.53 -7.66 -9.51
CA PHE A 292 22.45 -8.68 -10.58
C PHE A 292 21.04 -8.89 -11.13
N GLY A 293 20.03 -8.31 -10.48
CA GLY A 293 18.63 -8.43 -10.83
C GLY A 293 17.95 -9.71 -10.33
N LEU A 294 16.62 -9.67 -10.22
CA LEU A 294 15.83 -10.76 -9.65
C LEU A 294 15.96 -12.08 -10.42
N ARG A 295 16.02 -12.03 -11.74
CA ARG A 295 16.11 -13.21 -12.62
C ARG A 295 17.41 -13.99 -12.39
N SER A 296 18.53 -13.30 -12.25
CA SER A 296 19.83 -13.94 -12.03
C SER A 296 19.86 -14.66 -10.69
N ILE A 297 19.37 -14.00 -9.63
CA ILE A 297 19.35 -14.58 -8.28
C ILE A 297 18.37 -15.76 -8.18
N ASN A 298 17.29 -15.78 -8.97
CA ASN A 298 16.36 -16.91 -9.05
C ASN A 298 17.03 -18.23 -9.49
N LEU A 299 18.13 -18.18 -10.24
CA LEU A 299 18.86 -19.38 -10.68
C LEU A 299 19.86 -19.90 -9.64
N VAL A 300 20.22 -19.11 -8.63
CA VAL A 300 21.25 -19.46 -7.64
C VAL A 300 20.85 -20.70 -6.84
N PHE A 301 19.60 -20.76 -6.36
CA PHE A 301 19.11 -21.90 -5.59
C PHE A 301 19.13 -23.24 -6.38
N PRO A 302 18.51 -23.34 -7.57
CA PRO A 302 18.54 -24.60 -8.32
C PRO A 302 19.94 -25.00 -8.79
N LEU A 303 20.82 -24.03 -9.10
CA LEU A 303 22.22 -24.33 -9.46
C LEU A 303 23.01 -24.90 -8.29
N THR A 304 22.90 -24.28 -7.11
CA THR A 304 23.58 -24.77 -5.90
C THR A 304 23.04 -26.13 -5.48
N LEU A 305 21.72 -26.36 -5.58
CA LEU A 305 21.11 -27.66 -5.30
C LEU A 305 21.66 -28.75 -6.24
N LEU A 306 21.73 -28.46 -7.54
CA LEU A 306 22.31 -29.36 -8.54
C LEU A 306 23.79 -29.66 -8.22
N ALA A 307 24.58 -28.64 -7.89
CA ALA A 307 25.98 -28.81 -7.50
C ALA A 307 26.14 -29.70 -6.26
N THR A 308 25.31 -29.51 -5.22
CA THR A 308 25.38 -30.36 -4.01
C THR A 308 24.98 -31.80 -4.28
N LEU A 309 24.03 -32.05 -5.18
CA LEU A 309 23.65 -33.41 -5.59
C LEU A 309 24.73 -34.07 -6.45
N MET A 310 25.41 -33.34 -7.32
CA MET A 310 26.56 -33.85 -8.07
C MET A 310 27.73 -34.21 -7.14
N ALA A 311 27.92 -33.44 -6.06
CA ALA A 311 29.00 -33.69 -5.11
C ALA A 311 28.89 -35.05 -4.39
N PHE A 312 27.71 -35.69 -4.34
CA PHE A 312 27.55 -37.03 -3.77
C PHE A 312 28.19 -38.16 -4.61
N PHE A 313 28.60 -37.90 -5.85
CA PHE A 313 29.44 -38.82 -6.63
C PHE A 313 30.93 -38.70 -6.29
N SER A 314 31.30 -37.71 -5.48
CA SER A 314 32.67 -37.49 -5.05
C SER A 314 33.01 -38.37 -3.84
N PRO A 315 34.29 -38.77 -3.65
CA PRO A 315 34.71 -39.49 -2.44
C PRO A 315 34.53 -38.68 -1.14
N TRP A 316 34.35 -37.36 -1.23
CA TRP A 316 34.15 -36.46 -0.09
C TRP A 316 32.70 -36.43 0.40
N ALA A 317 32.13 -37.59 0.73
CA ALA A 317 30.70 -37.76 1.05
C ALA A 317 30.24 -36.84 2.21
N LEU A 318 31.06 -36.68 3.25
CA LEU A 318 30.72 -35.82 4.39
C LEU A 318 30.68 -34.33 4.00
N ALA A 319 31.58 -33.88 3.13
CA ALA A 319 31.58 -32.51 2.61
C ALA A 319 30.38 -32.26 1.69
N ALA A 320 30.01 -33.24 0.85
CA ALA A 320 28.80 -33.18 0.04
C ALA A 320 27.53 -33.11 0.92
N ALA A 321 27.47 -33.92 1.99
CA ALA A 321 26.37 -33.93 2.94
C ALA A 321 26.23 -32.61 3.71
N THR A 322 27.34 -32.03 4.19
CA THR A 322 27.31 -30.72 4.86
C THR A 322 26.92 -29.59 3.91
N ALA A 323 27.41 -29.60 2.66
CA ALA A 323 27.01 -28.63 1.64
C ALA A 323 25.50 -28.76 1.30
N ALA A 324 24.99 -29.98 1.20
CA ALA A 324 23.57 -30.26 0.99
C ALA A 324 22.69 -29.79 2.16
N ALA A 325 23.15 -30.01 3.40
CA ALA A 325 22.49 -29.48 4.60
C ALA A 325 22.48 -27.94 4.59
N TYR A 326 23.59 -27.30 4.23
CA TYR A 326 23.68 -25.84 4.08
C TYR A 326 22.73 -25.32 3.01
N ASN A 327 22.64 -25.99 1.85
CA ASN A 327 21.71 -25.62 0.79
C ASN A 327 20.25 -25.64 1.29
N ARG A 328 19.87 -26.70 2.00
CA ARG A 328 18.52 -26.88 2.55
C ARG A 328 18.19 -25.88 3.65
N TYR A 329 19.08 -25.66 4.61
CA TYR A 329 18.77 -24.85 5.79
C TYR A 329 19.03 -23.36 5.59
N VAL A 330 19.97 -22.98 4.72
CA VAL A 330 20.36 -21.57 4.50
C VAL A 330 19.83 -21.03 3.18
N LEU A 331 20.23 -21.60 2.05
CA LEU A 331 19.92 -21.02 0.73
C LEU A 331 18.43 -21.06 0.40
N LEU A 332 17.72 -22.09 0.89
CA LEU A 332 16.27 -22.18 0.78
C LEU A 332 15.56 -20.98 1.43
N ALA A 333 15.97 -20.62 2.65
CA ALA A 333 15.37 -19.56 3.46
C ALA A 333 15.87 -18.17 3.06
N ALA A 334 17.16 -18.02 2.80
CA ALA A 334 17.79 -16.74 2.50
C ALA A 334 17.61 -16.31 1.03
N VAL A 335 17.59 -17.25 0.09
CA VAL A 335 17.57 -16.95 -1.36
C VAL A 335 16.25 -17.36 -2.00
N ARG A 336 15.90 -18.66 -1.95
CA ARG A 336 14.74 -19.19 -2.71
C ARG A 336 13.43 -18.52 -2.29
N ASN A 337 13.16 -18.48 -0.98
CA ASN A 337 11.88 -18.00 -0.48
C ASN A 337 11.65 -16.49 -0.76
N PRO A 338 12.61 -15.58 -0.49
CA PRO A 338 12.48 -14.16 -0.84
C PRO A 338 12.36 -13.90 -2.34
N VAL A 339 13.20 -14.54 -3.16
CA VAL A 339 13.16 -14.36 -4.62
C VAL A 339 11.83 -14.81 -5.20
N ARG A 340 11.29 -15.96 -4.75
CA ARG A 340 9.96 -16.42 -5.13
C ARG A 340 8.88 -15.44 -4.71
N ALA A 341 8.95 -14.90 -3.49
CA ALA A 341 7.97 -13.95 -3.00
C ALA A 341 7.94 -12.68 -3.87
N LEU A 342 9.09 -12.17 -4.29
CA LEU A 342 9.22 -11.04 -5.21
C LEU A 342 8.70 -11.37 -6.62
N MET A 343 9.01 -12.56 -7.17
CA MET A 343 8.48 -12.94 -8.49
C MET A 343 6.96 -13.00 -8.52
N LEU A 344 6.33 -13.41 -7.42
CA LEU A 344 4.87 -13.45 -7.30
C LEU A 344 4.24 -12.06 -7.16
N GLN A 345 5.00 -11.02 -6.79
CA GLN A 345 4.50 -9.63 -6.72
C GLN A 345 4.23 -9.03 -8.11
N ALA A 346 4.81 -9.59 -9.18
CA ALA A 346 4.48 -9.18 -10.54
C ALA A 346 3.06 -9.60 -10.97
N LEU A 347 2.41 -10.51 -10.23
CA LEU A 347 1.02 -10.89 -10.46
C LEU A 347 0.05 -9.90 -9.79
N PRO A 348 -1.15 -9.68 -10.34
CA PRO A 348 -2.17 -8.82 -9.73
C PRO A 348 -2.49 -9.22 -8.27
N ASP A 349 -2.74 -8.23 -7.41
CA ASP A 349 -2.95 -8.45 -5.96
C ASP A 349 -4.11 -9.42 -5.66
N THR A 350 -5.14 -9.42 -6.51
CA THR A 350 -6.29 -10.34 -6.42
C THR A 350 -5.91 -11.81 -6.61
N MET A 351 -4.75 -12.09 -7.22
CA MET A 351 -4.27 -13.42 -7.56
C MET A 351 -3.19 -13.94 -6.59
N GLN A 352 -2.41 -13.06 -5.97
CA GLN A 352 -1.27 -13.45 -5.12
C GLN A 352 -1.70 -14.37 -3.97
N GLY A 353 -2.83 -14.08 -3.31
CA GLY A 353 -3.37 -14.93 -2.24
C GLY A 353 -3.77 -16.33 -2.73
N ARG A 354 -4.36 -16.43 -3.93
CA ARG A 354 -4.81 -17.69 -4.53
C ARG A 354 -3.63 -18.59 -4.92
N VAL A 355 -2.57 -17.98 -5.45
CA VAL A 355 -1.34 -18.68 -5.84
C VAL A 355 -0.60 -19.21 -4.62
N ARG A 356 -0.46 -18.39 -3.57
CA ARG A 356 0.15 -18.82 -2.30
C ARG A 356 -0.62 -19.99 -1.68
N ALA A 357 -1.95 -19.93 -1.68
CA ALA A 357 -2.80 -21.02 -1.20
C ALA A 357 -2.61 -22.31 -2.02
N LEU A 358 -2.57 -22.23 -3.36
CA LEU A 358 -2.32 -23.39 -4.22
C LEU A 358 -0.95 -24.03 -3.95
N ALA A 359 0.10 -23.21 -3.84
CA ALA A 359 1.46 -23.67 -3.58
C ALA A 359 1.59 -24.34 -2.21
N LEU A 360 0.92 -23.80 -1.19
CA LEU A 360 0.97 -24.30 0.18
C LEU A 360 0.12 -25.56 0.39
N VAL A 361 -1.12 -25.58 -0.11
CA VAL A 361 -2.10 -26.64 0.18
C VAL A 361 -1.94 -27.86 -0.73
N VAL A 362 -1.53 -27.65 -1.98
CA VAL A 362 -1.53 -28.70 -3.01
C VAL A 362 -0.10 -29.02 -3.46
N MET A 363 0.66 -28.02 -3.91
CA MET A 363 1.90 -28.29 -4.63
C MET A 363 3.02 -28.80 -3.73
N THR A 364 3.24 -28.15 -2.58
CA THR A 364 4.30 -28.55 -1.64
C THR A 364 4.00 -29.93 -1.03
N PRO A 365 2.78 -30.21 -0.52
CA PRO A 365 2.42 -31.54 -0.06
C PRO A 365 2.53 -32.62 -1.14
N ALA A 366 2.07 -32.36 -2.36
CA ALA A 366 2.18 -33.32 -3.46
C ALA A 366 3.64 -33.65 -3.80
N ALA A 367 4.52 -32.65 -3.79
CA ALA A 367 5.96 -32.85 -3.98
C ALA A 367 6.59 -33.72 -2.89
N MET A 368 6.14 -33.57 -1.64
CA MET A 368 6.62 -34.34 -0.49
C MET A 368 6.13 -35.80 -0.54
N ILE A 369 4.88 -36.00 -0.95
CA ILE A 369 4.34 -37.35 -1.17
C ILE A 369 5.11 -38.02 -2.32
N ALA A 370 5.34 -37.30 -3.42
CA ALA A 370 6.10 -37.81 -4.55
C ALA A 370 7.54 -38.17 -4.15
N SER A 371 8.24 -37.32 -3.39
CA SER A 371 9.60 -37.62 -2.92
C SER A 371 9.63 -38.81 -1.96
N GLY A 372 8.65 -38.93 -1.07
CA GLY A 372 8.49 -40.09 -0.19
C GLY A 372 8.27 -41.39 -0.97
N LEU A 373 7.42 -41.39 -2.01
CA LEU A 373 7.18 -42.55 -2.87
C LEU A 373 8.44 -42.94 -3.65
N ILE A 374 9.11 -41.95 -4.27
CA ILE A 374 10.36 -42.16 -5.01
C ILE A 374 11.41 -42.81 -4.10
N LEU A 375 11.58 -42.29 -2.89
CA LEU A 375 12.54 -42.84 -1.94
C LEU A 375 12.12 -44.22 -1.47
N TYR A 376 10.83 -44.46 -1.19
CA TYR A 376 10.34 -45.77 -0.75
C TYR A 376 10.69 -46.88 -1.76
N PHE A 377 10.51 -46.64 -3.07
CA PHE A 377 10.84 -47.64 -4.09
C PHE A 377 12.33 -47.70 -4.47
N CYS A 378 13.05 -46.59 -4.38
CA CYS A 378 14.43 -46.50 -4.90
C CYS A 378 15.51 -46.45 -3.82
N HIS A 379 15.18 -46.49 -2.52
CA HIS A 379 16.14 -46.30 -1.41
C HIS A 379 17.32 -47.27 -1.40
N ALA A 380 17.15 -48.45 -2.01
CA ALA A 380 18.17 -49.50 -2.10
C ALA A 380 19.43 -49.06 -2.87
N SER A 381 19.32 -48.14 -3.83
CA SER A 381 20.44 -47.67 -4.64
C SER A 381 20.69 -46.17 -4.48
N GLN A 382 21.80 -45.82 -3.80
CA GLN A 382 22.20 -44.42 -3.63
C GLN A 382 22.42 -43.72 -4.98
N THR A 383 22.99 -44.41 -5.97
CA THR A 383 23.23 -43.86 -7.31
C THR A 383 21.92 -43.55 -8.01
N ALA A 384 20.94 -44.45 -7.96
CA ALA A 384 19.61 -44.23 -8.54
C ALA A 384 18.91 -43.02 -7.90
N ILE A 385 18.91 -42.91 -6.57
CA ILE A 385 18.31 -41.77 -5.85
C ILE A 385 18.99 -40.47 -6.24
N THR A 386 20.33 -40.46 -6.31
CA THR A 386 21.10 -39.26 -6.64
C THR A 386 20.83 -38.81 -8.08
N LEU A 387 20.71 -39.74 -9.03
CA LEU A 387 20.33 -39.45 -10.41
C LEU A 387 18.91 -38.88 -10.52
N ILE A 388 17.94 -39.44 -9.79
CA ILE A 388 16.57 -38.91 -9.76
C ILE A 388 16.56 -37.50 -9.14
N GLY A 389 17.34 -37.29 -8.07
CA GLY A 389 17.55 -35.98 -7.46
C GLY A 389 18.12 -34.97 -8.45
N LEU A 390 19.14 -35.35 -9.22
CA LEU A 390 19.73 -34.51 -10.27
C LEU A 390 18.75 -34.18 -11.38
N ALA A 391 17.97 -35.16 -11.84
CA ALA A 391 16.93 -34.94 -12.84
C ALA A 391 15.89 -33.93 -12.33
N ALA A 392 15.45 -34.05 -11.07
CA ALA A 392 14.55 -33.09 -10.44
C ALA A 392 15.20 -31.69 -10.31
N ALA A 393 16.48 -31.62 -9.93
CA ALA A 393 17.20 -30.35 -9.85
C ALA A 393 17.32 -29.66 -11.22
N LEU A 394 17.64 -30.40 -12.28
CA LEU A 394 17.68 -29.94 -13.68
C LEU A 394 16.32 -29.44 -14.15
N LEU A 395 15.24 -30.16 -13.86
CA LEU A 395 13.88 -29.73 -14.18
C LEU A 395 13.49 -28.46 -13.41
N SER A 396 13.94 -28.32 -12.17
CA SER A 396 13.74 -27.10 -11.39
C SER A 396 14.50 -25.91 -12.00
N LEU A 397 15.74 -26.13 -12.44
CA LEU A 397 16.57 -25.11 -13.10
C LEU A 397 15.95 -24.66 -14.43
N ARG A 398 15.53 -25.62 -15.26
CA ARG A 398 14.81 -25.35 -16.52
C ARG A 398 13.54 -24.55 -16.25
N SER A 399 12.76 -24.95 -15.25
CA SER A 399 11.51 -24.25 -14.90
C SER A 399 11.75 -22.84 -14.36
N ALA A 400 12.80 -22.64 -13.53
CA ALA A 400 13.21 -21.32 -13.04
C ALA A 400 13.66 -20.41 -14.19
N TRP A 401 14.39 -20.94 -15.17
CA TRP A 401 14.79 -20.20 -16.35
C TRP A 401 13.59 -19.81 -17.25
N LEU A 402 12.63 -20.71 -17.44
CA LEU A 402 11.38 -20.39 -18.15
C LEU A 402 10.53 -19.36 -17.38
N ALA A 403 10.50 -19.44 -16.05
CA ALA A 403 9.84 -18.44 -15.20
C ALA A 403 10.49 -17.05 -15.37
N ASN A 404 11.83 -16.99 -15.44
CA ASN A 404 12.55 -15.73 -15.68
C ASN A 404 12.18 -15.08 -17.02
N ARG A 405 11.95 -15.89 -18.07
CA ARG A 405 11.48 -15.39 -19.37
C ARG A 405 10.07 -14.81 -19.27
N ALA A 406 9.15 -15.57 -18.68
CA ALA A 406 7.75 -15.15 -18.54
C ALA A 406 7.54 -13.97 -17.56
N TYR A 407 8.52 -13.68 -16.69
CA TYR A 407 8.45 -12.59 -15.73
C TYR A 407 8.41 -11.21 -16.39
N ALA A 408 9.14 -11.03 -17.51
CA ALA A 408 9.14 -9.77 -18.26
C ALA A 408 7.73 -9.43 -18.73
N ASP A 409 7.13 -10.36 -19.45
CA ASP A 409 5.83 -10.20 -20.10
C ASP A 409 4.71 -10.00 -19.07
N ALA A 410 4.78 -10.73 -17.95
CA ALA A 410 3.85 -10.58 -16.85
C ALA A 410 3.93 -9.17 -16.23
N LEU A 411 5.13 -8.68 -15.92
CA LEU A 411 5.31 -7.36 -15.32
C LEU A 411 4.81 -6.23 -16.24
N ILE A 412 5.08 -6.34 -17.55
CA ILE A 412 4.58 -5.41 -18.57
C ILE A 412 3.04 -5.43 -18.62
N SER A 413 2.42 -6.61 -18.60
CA SER A 413 0.95 -6.71 -18.59
C SER A 413 0.32 -6.05 -17.35
N THR A 414 0.95 -6.19 -16.19
CA THR A 414 0.49 -5.57 -14.93
C THR A 414 0.72 -4.05 -14.92
N LEU A 415 1.78 -3.58 -15.57
CA LEU A 415 2.04 -2.14 -15.79
C LEU A 415 0.99 -1.51 -16.71
N ARG A 416 0.51 -2.22 -17.74
CA ARG A 416 -0.58 -1.74 -18.61
C ARG A 416 -1.90 -1.56 -17.86
N GLU A 417 -2.18 -2.38 -16.85
CA GLU A 417 -3.40 -2.28 -16.04
C GLU A 417 -3.30 -1.21 -14.94
N ARG A 418 -2.10 -0.84 -14.48
CA ARG A 418 -1.89 0.14 -13.40
C ARG A 418 -1.57 1.53 -13.95
N HIS A 419 -2.47 2.50 -13.72
CA HIS A 419 -2.27 3.92 -14.10
C HIS A 419 -1.16 4.63 -13.29
N PHE A 420 -0.63 4.02 -12.23
CA PHE A 420 0.46 4.54 -11.41
C PHE A 420 1.29 3.38 -10.85
N VAL A 421 2.58 3.33 -11.13
CA VAL A 421 3.52 2.41 -10.47
C VAL A 421 4.61 3.20 -9.78
N ALA A 422 4.83 2.90 -8.50
CA ALA A 422 5.85 3.55 -7.69
C ALA A 422 7.27 3.19 -8.22
N PRO A 423 8.22 4.16 -8.23
CA PRO A 423 9.60 3.96 -8.69
C PRO A 423 10.31 2.76 -8.04
N GLU A 424 9.94 2.45 -6.78
CA GLU A 424 10.50 1.36 -5.98
C GLU A 424 10.23 -0.05 -6.55
N GLN A 425 9.22 -0.23 -7.42
CA GLN A 425 8.93 -1.51 -8.07
C GLN A 425 9.87 -1.80 -9.25
N PHE A 426 10.68 -0.82 -9.67
CA PHE A 426 11.69 -0.96 -10.72
C PHE A 426 13.07 -1.37 -10.18
N THR A 427 13.23 -1.62 -8.87
CA THR A 427 14.50 -2.05 -8.30
C THR A 427 14.87 -3.46 -8.78
N GLY A 428 16.00 -3.60 -9.50
CA GLY A 428 16.54 -4.90 -9.94
C GLY A 428 16.43 -5.18 -11.44
N TRP A 429 16.15 -4.17 -12.28
CA TRP A 429 16.25 -4.28 -13.74
C TRP A 429 17.71 -4.16 -14.18
N ASN A 430 18.23 -5.15 -14.91
CA ASN A 430 19.53 -5.04 -15.58
C ASN A 430 19.42 -4.14 -16.81
N LYS A 431 20.53 -3.52 -17.25
CA LYS A 431 20.60 -2.57 -18.39
C LYS A 431 19.86 -3.06 -19.66
N ARG A 432 19.89 -4.38 -19.91
CA ARG A 432 19.25 -5.03 -21.08
C ARG A 432 17.71 -5.11 -20.98
N ASP A 433 17.17 -5.25 -19.77
CA ASP A 433 15.72 -5.27 -19.54
C ASP A 433 15.17 -3.85 -19.64
N SER A 434 15.88 -2.86 -19.10
CA SER A 434 15.52 -1.45 -19.27
C SER A 434 15.49 -1.06 -20.74
N GLN A 435 16.45 -1.54 -21.54
CA GLN A 435 16.44 -1.34 -23.00
C GLN A 435 15.25 -1.99 -23.70
N ARG A 436 14.79 -3.18 -23.28
CA ARG A 436 13.58 -3.81 -23.84
C ARG A 436 12.32 -3.05 -23.49
N LEU A 437 12.19 -2.59 -22.23
CA LEU A 437 11.05 -1.77 -21.82
C LEU A 437 11.06 -0.42 -22.54
N ILE A 438 12.22 0.22 -22.65
CA ILE A 438 12.37 1.45 -23.45
C ILE A 438 11.94 1.17 -24.90
N ALA A 439 12.42 0.10 -25.53
CA ALA A 439 12.03 -0.26 -26.89
C ALA A 439 10.52 -0.50 -27.05
N GLU A 440 9.89 -1.16 -26.07
CA GLU A 440 8.44 -1.41 -26.10
C GLU A 440 7.63 -0.13 -25.86
N LEU A 441 8.03 0.70 -24.90
CA LEU A 441 7.41 2.01 -24.64
C LEU A 441 7.57 2.94 -25.85
N CYS A 442 8.74 2.94 -26.50
CA CYS A 442 8.96 3.62 -27.77
C CYS A 442 8.06 3.05 -28.88
N GLY A 443 7.85 1.73 -28.92
CA GLY A 443 6.89 1.12 -29.83
C GLY A 443 5.44 1.54 -29.57
N HIS A 444 5.07 1.79 -28.30
CA HIS A 444 3.74 2.30 -27.95
C HIS A 444 3.56 3.77 -28.33
N LEU A 445 4.64 4.58 -28.30
CA LEU A 445 4.62 5.94 -28.85
C LEU A 445 4.35 5.92 -30.36
N GLN A 446 4.85 4.94 -31.10
CA GLN A 446 4.64 4.81 -32.55
C GLN A 446 3.27 4.23 -32.95
N GLY A 447 2.45 3.81 -31.98
CA GLY A 447 1.14 3.22 -32.24
C GLY A 447 0.01 4.26 -32.38
N ASN A 448 -1.10 3.86 -33.02
CA ASN A 448 -2.29 4.72 -33.21
C ASN A 448 -3.17 4.90 -31.95
N ASP A 449 -2.75 4.41 -30.78
CA ASP A 449 -3.51 4.48 -29.54
C ASP A 449 -2.99 5.62 -28.64
N PHE A 450 -3.63 6.78 -28.75
CA PHE A 450 -3.19 8.03 -28.12
C PHE A 450 -3.13 7.97 -26.59
N GLY A 451 -4.03 7.21 -25.95
CA GLY A 451 -4.01 7.03 -24.50
C GLY A 451 -2.80 6.21 -24.02
N LYS A 452 -2.38 5.22 -24.82
CA LYS A 452 -1.16 4.44 -24.56
C LYS A 452 0.10 5.27 -24.80
N ALA A 453 0.13 6.08 -25.86
CA ALA A 453 1.26 6.96 -26.17
C ALA A 453 1.48 8.01 -25.07
N GLU A 454 0.42 8.66 -24.57
CA GLU A 454 0.52 9.63 -23.46
C GLU A 454 1.10 8.98 -22.19
N ASN A 455 0.60 7.79 -21.84
CA ASN A 455 1.06 7.08 -20.65
C ASN A 455 2.52 6.60 -20.80
N ALA A 456 2.88 6.07 -21.98
CA ALA A 456 4.25 5.67 -22.30
C ALA A 456 5.23 6.85 -22.20
N ALA A 457 4.86 8.01 -22.73
CA ALA A 457 5.68 9.23 -22.64
C ALA A 457 5.89 9.68 -21.18
N ARG A 458 4.84 9.66 -20.35
CA ARG A 458 4.95 10.02 -18.92
C ARG A 458 5.87 9.07 -18.16
N ILE A 459 5.76 7.76 -18.41
CA ILE A 459 6.64 6.74 -17.79
C ILE A 459 8.09 6.95 -18.23
N LEU A 460 8.32 7.22 -19.53
CA LEU A 460 9.66 7.48 -20.07
C LEU A 460 10.27 8.76 -19.49
N LEU A 461 9.53 9.87 -19.42
CA LEU A 461 10.03 11.14 -18.86
C LEU A 461 10.29 11.06 -17.35
N ALA A 462 9.48 10.32 -16.60
CA ALA A 462 9.62 10.20 -15.15
C ALA A 462 10.80 9.30 -14.73
N HIS A 463 11.15 8.29 -15.54
CA HIS A 463 12.11 7.24 -15.15
C HIS A 463 13.34 7.11 -16.04
N PHE A 464 13.24 7.53 -17.31
CA PHE A 464 14.31 7.40 -18.31
C PHE A 464 14.45 8.67 -19.17
N PRO A 465 14.66 9.86 -18.55
CA PRO A 465 14.61 11.15 -19.26
C PRO A 465 15.60 11.22 -20.43
N ASP A 466 16.81 10.68 -20.28
CA ASP A 466 17.84 10.68 -21.34
C ASP A 466 17.44 9.85 -22.57
N ALA A 467 16.70 8.76 -22.36
CA ALA A 467 16.24 7.87 -23.42
C ALA A 467 14.88 8.29 -23.99
N ALA A 468 14.14 9.15 -23.28
CA ALA A 468 12.81 9.62 -23.64
C ALA A 468 12.83 10.73 -24.69
N LEU A 469 13.89 11.53 -24.74
CA LEU A 469 13.98 12.76 -25.51
C LEU A 469 13.68 12.56 -27.00
N LYS A 470 14.49 11.75 -27.69
CA LYS A 470 14.37 11.53 -29.15
C LYS A 470 13.04 10.87 -29.55
N PRO A 471 12.61 9.75 -28.92
CA PRO A 471 11.34 9.10 -29.29
C PRO A 471 10.11 9.98 -29.09
N ILE A 472 10.08 10.81 -28.05
CA ILE A 472 8.95 11.72 -27.80
C ILE A 472 8.97 12.86 -28.83
N VAL A 473 10.14 13.42 -29.15
CA VAL A 473 10.28 14.46 -30.19
C VAL A 473 9.83 13.95 -31.56
N ASP A 474 10.26 12.74 -31.94
CA ASP A 474 9.83 12.11 -33.20
C ASP A 474 8.30 11.90 -33.25
N HIS A 475 7.70 11.57 -32.10
CA HIS A 475 6.25 11.41 -31.99
C HIS A 475 5.49 12.75 -31.98
N LEU A 476 6.06 13.84 -31.45
CA LEU A 476 5.41 15.16 -31.44
C LEU A 476 5.02 15.61 -32.86
N ALA A 477 5.86 15.35 -33.86
CA ALA A 477 5.59 15.70 -35.25
C ALA A 477 4.35 14.98 -35.84
N THR A 478 4.07 13.75 -35.38
CA THR A 478 2.98 12.89 -35.90
C THR A 478 1.74 12.85 -35.00
N ALA A 479 1.85 13.31 -33.75
CA ALA A 479 0.77 13.30 -32.78
C ALA A 479 -0.37 14.29 -33.13
N PRO A 480 -1.64 13.97 -32.79
CA PRO A 480 -2.76 14.90 -32.91
C PRO A 480 -2.58 16.13 -32.00
N ILE A 481 -3.21 17.24 -32.39
CA ILE A 481 -3.10 18.56 -31.75
C ILE A 481 -3.18 18.52 -30.20
N PRO A 482 -4.18 17.87 -29.55
CA PRO A 482 -4.31 17.90 -28.10
C PRO A 482 -3.22 17.10 -27.37
N LEU A 483 -2.74 16.02 -28.01
CA LEU A 483 -1.69 15.17 -27.45
C LEU A 483 -0.32 15.82 -27.62
N ARG A 484 -0.07 16.42 -28.79
CA ARG A 484 1.14 17.18 -29.09
C ARG A 484 1.38 18.30 -28.08
N ASP A 485 0.33 19.07 -27.75
CA ASP A 485 0.39 20.15 -26.77
C ASP A 485 0.75 19.65 -25.35
N ARG A 486 0.08 18.59 -24.89
CA ARG A 486 0.36 17.97 -23.57
C ARG A 486 1.77 17.38 -23.49
N LEU A 487 2.20 16.67 -24.53
CA LEU A 487 3.53 16.06 -24.59
C LEU A 487 4.62 17.13 -24.62
N ALA A 488 4.43 18.21 -25.38
CA ALA A 488 5.38 19.33 -25.43
C ALA A 488 5.52 20.01 -24.04
N HIS A 489 4.40 20.26 -23.36
CA HIS A 489 4.42 20.79 -22.00
C HIS A 489 4.99 19.82 -20.97
N ALA A 490 4.84 18.51 -21.15
CA ALA A 490 5.47 17.50 -20.31
C ALA A 490 6.98 17.38 -20.55
N LEU A 491 7.44 17.60 -21.78
CA LEU A 491 8.85 17.54 -22.17
C LEU A 491 9.64 18.80 -21.75
N ALA A 492 9.01 19.97 -21.83
CA ALA A 492 9.65 21.28 -21.58
C ALA A 492 10.40 21.43 -20.24
N PRO A 493 9.95 20.88 -19.10
CA PRO A 493 10.69 20.93 -17.84
C PRO A 493 12.01 20.17 -17.87
N HIS A 494 12.14 19.17 -18.74
CA HIS A 494 13.30 18.28 -18.83
C HIS A 494 14.34 18.71 -19.88
N LEU A 495 14.03 19.74 -20.69
CA LEU A 495 14.93 20.28 -21.70
C LEU A 495 15.88 21.34 -21.13
N GLN A 496 17.16 21.23 -21.50
CA GLN A 496 18.16 22.29 -21.26
C GLN A 496 18.08 23.37 -22.35
N ALA A 497 18.62 24.57 -22.07
CA ALA A 497 18.58 25.70 -23.01
C ALA A 497 19.25 25.39 -24.36
N GLU A 498 20.28 24.54 -24.37
CA GLU A 498 20.99 24.07 -25.56
C GLU A 498 20.16 23.11 -26.42
N GLN A 499 19.16 22.44 -25.82
CA GLN A 499 18.32 21.43 -26.47
C GLN A 499 16.99 22.01 -27.00
N ARG A 500 16.79 23.33 -26.88
CA ARG A 500 15.55 24.01 -27.29
C ARG A 500 15.24 23.85 -28.78
N ASP A 501 16.28 23.83 -29.63
CA ASP A 501 16.10 23.81 -31.08
C ASP A 501 15.47 22.49 -31.54
N ILE A 502 15.70 21.39 -30.81
CA ILE A 502 15.07 20.09 -31.03
C ILE A 502 13.54 20.17 -30.88
N LEU A 503 13.06 20.92 -29.87
CA LEU A 503 11.63 21.14 -29.65
C LEU A 503 11.06 22.07 -30.73
N TYR A 504 11.81 23.10 -31.13
CA TYR A 504 11.40 24.02 -32.19
C TYR A 504 11.26 23.27 -33.52
N ASP A 505 12.25 22.49 -33.93
CA ASP A 505 12.21 21.73 -35.19
C ASP A 505 10.99 20.81 -35.26
N ALA A 506 10.67 20.10 -34.17
CA ALA A 506 9.54 19.17 -34.13
C ALA A 506 8.17 19.85 -34.11
N LEU A 507 8.03 20.99 -33.42
CA LEU A 507 6.75 21.70 -33.33
C LEU A 507 6.52 22.63 -34.52
N PHE A 508 7.56 23.22 -35.11
CA PHE A 508 7.43 24.09 -36.28
C PHE A 508 7.18 23.32 -37.59
N ALA A 509 7.58 22.05 -37.65
CA ALA A 509 7.15 21.13 -38.71
C ALA A 509 5.64 20.78 -38.64
N GLY A 510 4.98 21.14 -37.53
CA GLY A 510 3.56 20.92 -37.30
C GLY A 510 2.66 22.04 -37.84
N ASP A 511 1.47 22.13 -37.27
CA ASP A 511 0.50 23.17 -37.57
C ASP A 511 0.77 24.47 -36.81
N VAL A 512 0.06 25.54 -37.18
CA VAL A 512 0.14 26.86 -36.51
C VAL A 512 -0.10 26.75 -35.00
N HIS A 513 -0.88 25.76 -34.55
CA HIS A 513 -1.07 25.48 -33.12
C HIS A 513 0.21 25.01 -32.44
N ALA A 514 0.94 24.07 -33.05
CA ALA A 514 2.20 23.56 -32.54
C ALA A 514 3.28 24.65 -32.48
N GLN A 515 3.36 25.50 -33.52
CA GLN A 515 4.24 26.69 -33.53
C GLN A 515 3.93 27.63 -32.35
N ALA A 516 2.65 27.90 -32.09
CA ALA A 516 2.25 28.73 -30.96
C ALA A 516 2.57 28.08 -29.59
N THR A 517 2.41 26.76 -29.46
CA THR A 517 2.83 26.02 -28.25
C THR A 517 4.34 26.14 -28.02
N ALA A 518 5.16 26.04 -29.08
CA ALA A 518 6.60 26.21 -29.00
C ALA A 518 7.00 27.61 -28.50
N LEU A 519 6.40 28.67 -29.07
CA LEU A 519 6.62 30.05 -28.65
C LEU A 519 6.16 30.30 -27.21
N THR A 520 5.03 29.70 -26.81
CA THR A 520 4.51 29.80 -25.44
C THR A 520 5.49 29.20 -24.43
N ILE A 521 6.09 28.05 -24.75
CA ILE A 521 7.12 27.41 -23.93
C ILE A 521 8.39 28.28 -23.89
N ALA A 522 8.79 28.84 -25.04
CA ALA A 522 9.96 29.70 -25.15
C ALA A 522 9.86 30.95 -24.26
N LEU A 523 8.73 31.66 -24.34
CA LEU A 523 8.45 32.83 -23.49
C LEU A 523 8.54 32.47 -21.99
N ARG A 524 7.86 31.40 -21.57
CA ARG A 524 7.87 30.97 -20.15
C ARG A 524 9.26 30.55 -19.65
N LYS A 525 10.12 30.05 -20.53
CA LYS A 525 11.49 29.63 -20.22
C LYS A 525 12.52 30.72 -20.50
N GLN A 526 12.10 31.90 -20.96
CA GLN A 526 12.97 33.01 -21.39
C GLN A 526 13.99 32.58 -22.46
N TRP A 527 13.57 31.70 -23.37
CA TRP A 527 14.36 31.30 -24.53
C TRP A 527 14.18 32.30 -25.67
N PRO A 528 15.21 32.48 -26.53
CA PRO A 528 15.09 33.33 -27.70
C PRO A 528 13.99 32.78 -28.63
N LEU A 529 13.19 33.71 -29.13
CA LEU A 529 12.01 33.42 -29.94
C LEU A 529 12.41 33.30 -31.42
N PRO A 530 12.14 32.16 -32.07
CA PRO A 530 12.47 31.93 -33.48
C PRO A 530 11.41 32.57 -34.40
N TRP A 531 11.23 33.89 -34.31
CA TRP A 531 10.26 34.61 -35.13
C TRP A 531 10.57 34.47 -36.62
N ASP A 532 11.84 34.38 -37.00
CA ASP A 532 12.33 34.15 -38.37
C ASP A 532 11.70 32.92 -39.05
N ARG A 533 11.24 31.93 -38.28
CA ARG A 533 10.64 30.69 -38.78
C ARG A 533 9.12 30.76 -38.99
N ILE A 534 8.48 31.90 -38.69
CA ILE A 534 7.03 32.09 -38.83
C ILE A 534 6.75 33.06 -39.97
N ASP A 535 5.86 32.67 -40.87
CA ASP A 535 5.38 33.53 -41.95
C ASP A 535 4.80 34.83 -41.38
N PRO A 536 5.33 36.01 -41.75
CA PRO A 536 4.82 37.31 -41.33
C PRO A 536 3.30 37.49 -41.54
N ALA A 537 2.72 36.86 -42.57
CA ALA A 537 1.29 36.92 -42.84
C ALA A 537 0.46 36.15 -41.80
N GLU A 538 0.97 35.03 -41.28
CA GLU A 538 0.26 34.19 -40.30
C GLU A 538 0.34 34.75 -38.87
N ARG A 539 1.39 35.53 -38.57
CA ARG A 539 1.61 36.16 -37.25
C ARG A 539 0.44 37.02 -36.79
N HIS A 540 -0.28 37.63 -37.74
CA HIS A 540 -1.37 38.57 -37.46
C HIS A 540 -2.78 37.97 -37.61
N VAL A 541 -2.89 36.71 -38.04
CA VAL A 541 -4.18 36.04 -38.31
C VAL A 541 -4.53 35.06 -37.20
N HIS A 542 -3.56 34.29 -36.68
CA HIS A 542 -3.85 33.24 -35.71
C HIS A 542 -3.85 33.79 -34.26
N PRO A 543 -4.95 33.63 -33.48
CA PRO A 543 -5.08 34.23 -32.14
C PRO A 543 -3.96 33.85 -31.17
N ARG A 544 -3.45 32.61 -31.20
CA ARG A 544 -2.36 32.19 -30.30
C ARG A 544 -0.98 32.75 -30.70
N LEU A 545 -0.75 33.02 -31.98
CA LEU A 545 0.51 33.64 -32.42
C LEU A 545 0.52 35.14 -32.07
N LEU A 546 -0.63 35.81 -32.23
CA LEU A 546 -0.85 37.17 -31.75
C LEU A 546 -0.55 37.30 -30.26
N VAL A 547 -0.98 36.32 -29.47
CA VAL A 547 -0.70 36.26 -28.01
C VAL A 547 0.80 36.26 -27.73
N CYS A 548 1.55 35.38 -28.38
CA CYS A 548 3.00 35.29 -28.22
C CYS A 548 3.71 36.56 -28.73
N HIS A 549 3.22 37.15 -29.83
CA HIS A 549 3.78 38.37 -30.40
C HIS A 549 3.62 39.56 -29.46
N TRP A 550 2.41 39.78 -28.94
CA TRP A 550 2.15 40.83 -27.96
C TRP A 550 2.92 40.60 -26.66
N ALA A 551 3.07 39.36 -26.20
CA ALA A 551 3.82 39.04 -24.98
C ALA A 551 5.32 39.36 -25.14
N ALA A 552 5.91 38.99 -26.29
CA ALA A 552 7.30 39.29 -26.61
C ALA A 552 7.55 40.81 -26.73
N ALA A 553 6.61 41.55 -27.31
CA ALA A 553 6.71 43.01 -27.42
C ALA A 553 6.68 43.70 -26.04
N LEU A 554 5.92 43.15 -25.09
CA LEU A 554 5.83 43.66 -23.72
C LEU A 554 7.08 43.36 -22.88
N GLU A 555 7.72 42.19 -23.04
CA GLU A 555 8.96 41.84 -22.33
C GLU A 555 10.14 42.76 -22.71
N ASN A 556 10.22 43.21 -23.96
CA ASN A 556 11.28 44.11 -24.43
C ASN A 556 11.11 45.58 -23.99
N GLY A 557 10.09 45.88 -23.18
CA GLY A 557 10.00 47.11 -22.39
C GLY A 557 9.72 48.43 -23.12
N ALA A 558 9.48 48.44 -24.44
CA ALA A 558 9.53 49.69 -25.21
C ALA A 558 8.51 49.89 -26.35
N ASP A 559 7.49 49.03 -26.52
CA ASP A 559 6.56 49.19 -27.65
C ASP A 559 5.19 49.77 -27.24
N THR A 560 5.05 51.09 -27.34
CA THR A 560 3.80 51.82 -27.07
C THR A 560 2.68 51.43 -28.05
N THR A 561 3.04 50.94 -29.24
CA THR A 561 2.07 50.52 -30.26
C THR A 561 1.39 49.21 -29.90
N ALA A 562 2.12 48.26 -29.32
CA ALA A 562 1.58 46.98 -28.84
C ALA A 562 0.57 47.18 -27.70
N LEU A 563 0.87 48.10 -26.77
CA LEU A 563 -0.02 48.52 -25.69
C LEU A 563 -1.33 49.15 -26.21
N ALA A 564 -1.25 50.03 -27.22
CA ALA A 564 -2.40 50.65 -27.84
C ALA A 564 -3.27 49.66 -28.66
N MET A 565 -2.65 48.65 -29.27
CA MET A 565 -3.38 47.57 -29.92
C MET A 565 -4.07 46.65 -28.91
N LEU A 566 -3.37 46.25 -27.84
CA LEU A 566 -3.96 45.43 -26.79
C LEU A 566 -5.17 46.11 -26.15
N SER A 567 -5.08 47.41 -25.84
CA SER A 567 -6.23 48.16 -25.28
C SER A 567 -7.43 48.17 -26.21
N LYS A 568 -7.20 48.39 -27.52
CA LYS A 568 -8.25 48.34 -28.55
C LYS A 568 -8.94 46.97 -28.63
N TYR A 569 -8.18 45.86 -28.54
CA TYR A 569 -8.75 44.51 -28.67
C TYR A 569 -9.36 43.98 -27.37
N VAL A 570 -8.89 44.42 -26.20
CA VAL A 570 -9.53 44.12 -24.90
C VAL A 570 -10.92 44.78 -24.83
N MET A 571 -11.05 46.02 -25.32
CA MET A 571 -12.32 46.76 -25.35
C MET A 571 -13.18 46.47 -26.60
N GLY A 572 -12.63 45.74 -27.58
CA GLY A 572 -13.30 45.44 -28.84
C GLY A 572 -14.40 44.38 -28.71
N ASN A 573 -15.37 44.38 -29.63
CA ASN A 573 -16.54 43.48 -29.60
C ASN A 573 -16.27 42.03 -30.03
N ASP A 574 -15.08 41.71 -30.55
CA ASP A 574 -14.75 40.33 -30.96
C ASP A 574 -14.29 39.49 -29.75
N PRO A 575 -15.08 38.49 -29.30
CA PRO A 575 -14.76 37.68 -28.13
C PRO A 575 -13.51 36.81 -28.30
N ARG A 576 -13.13 36.44 -29.54
CA ARG A 576 -11.93 35.63 -29.80
C ARG A 576 -10.66 36.45 -29.64
N LEU A 577 -10.64 37.64 -30.23
CA LEU A 577 -9.51 38.57 -30.12
C LEU A 577 -9.41 39.15 -28.71
N ARG A 578 -10.54 39.40 -28.04
CA ARG A 578 -10.55 39.78 -26.62
C ARG A 578 -9.90 38.71 -25.75
N ARG A 579 -10.28 37.44 -25.89
CA ARG A 579 -9.65 36.32 -25.13
C ARG A 579 -8.16 36.18 -25.45
N ALA A 580 -7.76 36.35 -26.71
CA ALA A 580 -6.36 36.35 -27.10
C ALA A 580 -5.60 37.48 -26.39
N ALA A 581 -6.03 38.73 -26.55
CA ALA A 581 -5.40 39.89 -25.92
C ALA A 581 -5.29 39.73 -24.39
N LEU A 582 -6.33 39.19 -23.74
CA LEU A 582 -6.30 38.90 -22.32
C LEU A 582 -5.33 37.78 -21.93
N SER A 583 -5.18 36.74 -22.75
CA SER A 583 -4.25 35.64 -22.50
C SER A 583 -2.77 36.04 -22.64
N THR A 584 -2.45 37.10 -23.39
CA THR A 584 -1.11 37.70 -23.46
C THR A 584 -0.57 38.07 -22.09
N PHE A 585 -1.44 38.60 -21.23
CA PHE A 585 -1.07 39.02 -19.87
C PHE A 585 -0.67 37.84 -18.96
N THR A 586 -0.97 36.60 -19.34
CA THR A 586 -0.50 35.40 -18.62
C THR A 586 0.94 35.03 -18.94
N LEU A 587 1.48 35.50 -20.06
CA LEU A 587 2.85 35.21 -20.51
C LEU A 587 3.82 36.34 -20.17
N ALA A 588 3.37 37.59 -20.15
CA ALA A 588 4.18 38.76 -19.80
C ALA A 588 3.50 39.62 -18.71
N PRO A 589 3.58 39.22 -17.42
CA PRO A 589 2.98 39.97 -16.33
C PRO A 589 3.71 41.30 -16.10
N THR A 590 3.02 42.43 -16.29
CA THR A 590 3.59 43.78 -16.05
C THR A 590 2.66 44.67 -15.23
N VAL A 591 3.22 45.41 -14.26
CA VAL A 591 2.48 46.26 -13.31
C VAL A 591 1.75 47.43 -13.99
N LYS A 592 2.31 47.95 -15.10
CA LYS A 592 1.73 49.07 -15.88
C LYS A 592 0.36 48.74 -16.52
N LEU A 593 -0.02 47.47 -16.57
CA LEU A 593 -1.19 46.96 -17.31
C LEU A 593 -2.40 46.68 -16.41
N LEU A 594 -2.29 46.92 -15.11
CA LEU A 594 -3.37 46.67 -14.16
C LEU A 594 -4.70 47.41 -14.46
N PRO A 595 -4.69 48.68 -14.93
CA PRO A 595 -5.93 49.38 -15.31
C PRO A 595 -6.68 48.69 -16.46
N LEU A 596 -5.95 48.18 -17.45
CA LEU A 596 -6.52 47.46 -18.60
C LEU A 596 -7.14 46.11 -18.22
N LEU A 597 -6.58 45.44 -17.21
CA LEU A 597 -7.15 44.20 -16.67
C LEU A 597 -8.46 44.47 -15.91
N LEU A 598 -8.60 45.64 -15.26
CA LEU A 598 -9.84 46.05 -14.60
C LEU A 598 -10.96 46.28 -15.61
N ASP A 599 -10.68 47.05 -16.66
CA ASP A 599 -11.63 47.32 -17.74
C ASP A 599 -12.06 46.03 -18.45
N GLY A 600 -11.10 45.12 -18.68
CA GLY A 600 -11.37 43.81 -19.28
C GLY A 600 -12.21 42.88 -18.40
N LEU A 601 -12.11 42.99 -17.07
CA LEU A 601 -12.91 42.23 -16.11
C LEU A 601 -14.35 42.76 -16.04
N ALA A 602 -14.52 44.09 -16.09
CA ALA A 602 -15.84 44.74 -16.19
C ALA A 602 -16.55 44.42 -17.52
N ALA A 603 -15.79 44.25 -18.61
CA ALA A 603 -16.34 43.90 -19.93
C ALA A 603 -16.66 42.40 -20.10
N ALA A 604 -16.41 41.54 -19.10
CA ALA A 604 -16.51 40.09 -19.19
C ALA A 604 -17.32 39.48 -18.02
N PRO A 605 -18.67 39.52 -18.08
CA PRO A 605 -19.53 39.09 -16.97
C PRO A 605 -19.55 37.57 -16.71
N ASP A 606 -19.11 36.75 -17.67
CA ASP A 606 -19.14 35.28 -17.56
C ASP A 606 -17.80 34.67 -17.12
N GLY A 607 -17.85 33.62 -16.29
CA GLY A 607 -16.65 32.96 -15.74
C GLY A 607 -15.64 32.42 -16.77
N GLN A 608 -16.09 32.01 -17.97
CA GLN A 608 -15.18 31.60 -19.05
C GLN A 608 -14.54 32.78 -19.79
N ALA A 609 -15.21 33.94 -19.82
CA ALA A 609 -14.68 35.15 -20.43
C ALA A 609 -13.69 35.86 -19.49
N ALA A 610 -13.91 35.75 -18.17
CA ALA A 610 -13.03 36.28 -17.13
C ALA A 610 -11.78 35.41 -16.86
N LEU A 611 -11.79 34.12 -17.22
CA LEU A 611 -10.70 33.17 -16.93
C LEU A 611 -9.29 33.67 -17.34
N PRO A 612 -9.08 34.23 -18.55
CA PRO A 612 -7.76 34.75 -18.94
C PRO A 612 -7.34 35.95 -18.10
N VAL A 613 -8.28 36.83 -17.74
CA VAL A 613 -8.05 38.00 -16.87
C VAL A 613 -7.63 37.55 -15.47
N LEU A 614 -8.31 36.54 -14.91
CA LEU A 614 -8.00 36.00 -13.59
C LEU A 614 -6.61 35.35 -13.56
N HIS A 615 -6.25 34.57 -14.58
CA HIS A 615 -4.89 34.02 -14.67
C HIS A 615 -3.83 35.12 -14.80
N ALA A 616 -4.12 36.19 -15.55
CA ALA A 616 -3.22 37.34 -15.69
C ALA A 616 -3.03 38.09 -14.36
N LEU A 617 -4.12 38.38 -13.65
CA LEU A 617 -4.09 38.99 -12.33
C LEU A 617 -3.34 38.12 -11.32
N ALA A 618 -3.52 36.80 -11.38
CA ALA A 618 -2.80 35.85 -10.53
C ALA A 618 -1.29 35.85 -10.80
N ALA A 619 -0.87 36.06 -12.05
CA ALA A 619 0.53 36.05 -12.48
C ALA A 619 1.31 37.35 -12.21
N GLN A 620 0.64 38.46 -11.85
CA GLN A 620 1.30 39.73 -11.52
C GLN A 620 2.28 39.57 -10.34
N GLU A 621 3.29 40.41 -10.18
CA GLU A 621 4.17 40.35 -9.00
C GLU A 621 3.74 41.35 -7.91
N ALA A 622 3.19 42.50 -8.31
CA ALA A 622 2.73 43.55 -7.39
C ALA A 622 1.44 43.17 -6.62
N PRO A 623 1.23 43.71 -5.40
CA PRO A 623 -0.01 43.51 -4.64
C PRO A 623 -1.22 44.09 -5.39
N LEU A 624 -2.34 43.39 -5.31
CA LEU A 624 -3.58 43.75 -6.00
C LEU A 624 -4.37 44.83 -5.23
N PRO A 625 -4.98 45.81 -5.91
CA PRO A 625 -5.73 46.91 -5.30
C PRO A 625 -7.10 46.45 -4.80
N SER A 626 -7.59 47.08 -3.73
CA SER A 626 -8.90 46.81 -3.13
C SER A 626 -10.10 47.07 -4.04
N ALA A 627 -9.94 47.95 -5.04
CA ALA A 627 -10.97 48.24 -6.05
C ALA A 627 -11.44 47.01 -6.85
N LEU A 628 -10.68 45.89 -6.82
CA LEU A 628 -11.03 44.62 -7.45
C LEU A 628 -12.12 43.84 -6.71
N ALA A 629 -12.26 44.00 -5.39
CA ALA A 629 -13.16 43.17 -4.59
C ALA A 629 -14.64 43.15 -5.04
N PRO A 630 -15.30 44.27 -5.37
CA PRO A 630 -16.69 44.23 -5.81
C PRO A 630 -16.88 43.42 -7.11
N HIS A 631 -15.98 43.58 -8.09
CA HIS A 631 -16.04 42.83 -9.34
C HIS A 631 -15.80 41.32 -9.13
N LEU A 632 -14.89 40.96 -8.22
CA LEU A 632 -14.66 39.54 -7.87
C LEU A 632 -15.87 38.91 -7.17
N ARG A 633 -16.63 39.67 -6.35
CA ARG A 633 -17.88 39.19 -5.73
C ARG A 633 -18.96 38.90 -6.76
N GLU A 634 -19.11 39.77 -7.75
CA GLU A 634 -20.07 39.59 -8.83
C GLU A 634 -19.75 38.34 -9.65
N LEU A 635 -18.47 38.16 -10.03
CA LEU A 635 -18.02 36.94 -10.71
C LEU A 635 -18.23 35.67 -9.86
N LEU A 636 -17.98 35.74 -8.55
CA LEU A 636 -18.22 34.64 -7.61
C LEU A 636 -19.67 34.16 -7.64
N ALA A 637 -20.62 35.09 -7.74
CA ALA A 637 -22.04 34.76 -7.79
C ALA A 637 -22.45 34.05 -9.09
N HIS A 638 -21.68 34.18 -10.17
CA HIS A 638 -22.06 33.73 -11.52
C HIS A 638 -21.14 32.64 -12.11
N THR A 639 -20.11 32.18 -11.36
CA THR A 639 -19.11 31.22 -11.88
C THR A 639 -19.36 29.77 -11.40
N PRO A 640 -19.98 28.89 -12.23
CA PRO A 640 -20.18 27.48 -11.89
C PRO A 640 -18.95 26.58 -12.15
N ASP A 641 -18.04 26.99 -13.04
CA ASP A 641 -16.98 26.11 -13.56
C ASP A 641 -15.76 26.00 -12.63
N ALA A 642 -15.25 24.76 -12.46
CA ALA A 642 -14.11 24.47 -11.60
C ALA A 642 -12.82 25.21 -11.99
N ALA A 643 -12.58 25.41 -13.29
CA ALA A 643 -11.42 26.15 -13.79
C ALA A 643 -11.51 27.65 -13.43
N GLY A 644 -12.70 28.25 -13.55
CA GLY A 644 -12.94 29.64 -13.15
C GLY A 644 -12.73 29.84 -11.64
N GLN A 645 -13.24 28.91 -10.82
CA GLN A 645 -13.05 28.96 -9.37
C GLN A 645 -11.58 28.80 -8.93
N ASP A 646 -10.79 27.96 -9.62
CA ASP A 646 -9.34 27.79 -9.35
C ASP A 646 -8.55 29.07 -9.69
N ALA A 647 -8.85 29.68 -10.83
CA ALA A 647 -8.25 30.96 -11.23
C ALA A 647 -8.62 32.10 -10.27
N LEU A 648 -9.89 32.17 -9.89
CA LEU A 648 -10.42 33.21 -9.00
C LEU A 648 -9.82 33.09 -7.59
N LEU A 649 -9.64 31.86 -7.09
CA LEU A 649 -8.91 31.60 -5.86
C LEU A 649 -7.46 32.10 -5.93
N ALA A 650 -6.75 31.86 -7.04
CA ALA A 650 -5.37 32.32 -7.21
C ALA A 650 -5.24 33.85 -7.13
N VAL A 651 -6.25 34.59 -7.57
CA VAL A 651 -6.34 36.06 -7.43
C VAL A 651 -6.68 36.46 -6.00
N ILE A 652 -7.71 35.87 -5.39
CA ILE A 652 -8.16 36.24 -4.02
C ILE A 652 -7.04 36.08 -2.99
N VAL A 653 -6.24 35.01 -3.09
CA VAL A 653 -5.11 34.74 -2.17
C VAL A 653 -4.09 35.89 -2.14
N ARG A 654 -4.06 36.73 -3.17
CA ARG A 654 -3.16 37.87 -3.30
C ARG A 654 -3.78 39.23 -2.93
N MET A 655 -5.09 39.27 -2.67
CA MET A 655 -5.81 40.48 -2.23
C MET A 655 -5.44 40.88 -0.79
N PRO A 656 -5.62 42.15 -0.38
CA PRO A 656 -5.44 42.59 1.00
C PRO A 656 -6.27 41.77 2.00
N ALA A 657 -5.76 41.60 3.22
CA ALA A 657 -6.34 40.68 4.22
C ALA A 657 -7.83 40.94 4.53
N ALA A 658 -8.23 42.21 4.62
CA ALA A 658 -9.60 42.61 4.93
C ALA A 658 -10.63 42.13 3.88
N GLU A 659 -10.28 42.15 2.60
CA GLU A 659 -11.19 41.77 1.51
C GLU A 659 -11.10 40.29 1.16
N ARG A 660 -9.90 39.72 1.31
CA ARG A 660 -9.62 38.31 1.05
C ARG A 660 -10.56 37.39 1.82
N GLN A 661 -10.77 37.65 3.11
CA GLN A 661 -11.63 36.82 3.95
C GLN A 661 -13.09 36.83 3.44
N ALA A 662 -13.65 38.01 3.18
CA ALA A 662 -15.02 38.16 2.70
C ALA A 662 -15.24 37.44 1.36
N LEU A 663 -14.22 37.39 0.50
CA LEU A 663 -14.26 36.69 -0.80
C LEU A 663 -14.07 35.17 -0.68
N LEU A 664 -13.34 34.68 0.33
CA LEU A 664 -13.09 33.26 0.54
C LEU A 664 -14.22 32.53 1.27
N LEU A 665 -15.00 33.22 2.11
CA LEU A 665 -16.10 32.61 2.87
C LEU A 665 -17.14 31.91 1.98
N PRO A 666 -17.67 32.53 0.90
CA PRO A 666 -18.61 31.85 -0.02
C PRO A 666 -17.99 30.63 -0.72
N LEU A 667 -16.67 30.65 -0.98
CA LEU A 667 -15.97 29.54 -1.64
C LEU A 667 -15.79 28.32 -0.73
N LEU A 668 -16.10 28.39 0.56
CA LEU A 668 -16.06 27.23 1.45
C LEU A 668 -17.01 26.13 0.98
N ASP A 669 -18.09 26.46 0.28
CA ASP A 669 -19.06 25.50 -0.25
C ASP A 669 -18.73 24.96 -1.64
N THR A 670 -17.58 25.31 -2.23
CA THR A 670 -17.22 24.82 -3.57
C THR A 670 -17.23 23.28 -3.64
N PRO A 671 -17.88 22.68 -4.66
CA PRO A 671 -17.86 21.24 -4.86
C PRO A 671 -16.51 20.72 -5.31
N HIS A 672 -15.61 21.57 -5.83
CA HIS A 672 -14.33 21.14 -6.39
C HIS A 672 -13.26 20.93 -5.30
N PRO A 673 -12.62 19.74 -5.22
CA PRO A 673 -11.73 19.41 -4.11
C PRO A 673 -10.44 20.24 -4.09
N LYS A 674 -9.87 20.57 -5.26
CA LYS A 674 -8.63 21.37 -5.38
C LYS A 674 -8.85 22.81 -4.90
N VAL A 675 -9.93 23.45 -5.34
CA VAL A 675 -10.29 24.82 -4.96
C VAL A 675 -10.57 24.86 -3.46
N GLY A 676 -11.36 23.91 -2.96
CA GLY A 676 -11.67 23.83 -1.53
C GLY A 676 -10.44 23.69 -0.64
N ALA A 677 -9.46 22.87 -1.04
CA ALA A 677 -8.20 22.74 -0.30
C ALA A 677 -7.39 24.04 -0.31
N GLY A 678 -7.36 24.74 -1.45
CA GLY A 678 -6.71 26.04 -1.56
C GLY A 678 -7.37 27.13 -0.70
N VAL A 679 -8.71 27.18 -0.66
CA VAL A 679 -9.47 28.09 0.22
C VAL A 679 -9.14 27.84 1.69
N THR A 680 -9.12 26.57 2.12
CA THR A 680 -8.76 26.23 3.50
C THR A 680 -7.34 26.63 3.85
N ALA A 681 -6.37 26.38 2.95
CA ALA A 681 -4.98 26.74 3.17
C ALA A 681 -4.82 28.27 3.27
N ALA A 682 -5.52 29.02 2.41
CA ALA A 682 -5.47 30.48 2.38
C ALA A 682 -6.04 31.13 3.66
N LEU A 683 -7.16 30.61 4.17
CA LEU A 683 -7.75 31.09 5.43
C LEU A 683 -6.93 30.69 6.66
N GLN A 684 -6.21 29.57 6.62
CA GLN A 684 -5.33 29.13 7.71
C GLN A 684 -4.01 29.91 7.80
N THR A 685 -3.45 30.31 6.66
CA THR A 685 -2.14 30.99 6.62
C THR A 685 -2.19 32.42 7.12
N ASN A 686 -3.31 33.13 6.94
CA ASN A 686 -3.50 34.52 7.32
C ASN A 686 -4.84 34.72 8.06
N ALA A 687 -4.99 34.07 9.22
CA ALA A 687 -6.17 34.25 10.06
C ALA A 687 -6.23 35.70 10.59
N SER A 688 -7.28 36.44 10.20
CA SER A 688 -7.58 37.78 10.71
C SER A 688 -8.20 37.72 12.13
N ASN A 689 -8.06 38.81 12.88
CA ASN A 689 -8.83 39.02 14.11
C ASN A 689 -10.33 39.11 13.73
N GLY A 690 -11.11 38.07 14.07
CA GLY A 690 -12.54 37.97 13.76
C GLY A 690 -12.96 36.75 12.93
N LEU A 691 -12.03 36.08 12.23
CA LEU A 691 -12.32 34.87 11.44
C LEU A 691 -13.00 33.76 12.25
N GLY A 692 -12.61 33.62 13.52
CA GLY A 692 -13.19 32.66 14.45
C GLY A 692 -14.68 32.92 14.69
N GLU A 693 -15.07 34.17 14.90
CA GLU A 693 -16.45 34.57 15.20
C GLU A 693 -17.33 34.44 13.96
N ASP A 694 -16.85 34.87 12.80
CA ASP A 694 -17.58 34.77 11.52
C ASP A 694 -17.89 33.31 11.17
N LEU A 695 -16.90 32.42 11.31
CA LEU A 695 -17.10 30.99 11.05
C LEU A 695 -18.00 30.34 12.11
N GLN A 696 -17.89 30.72 13.39
CA GLN A 696 -18.81 30.23 14.41
C GLN A 696 -20.25 30.71 14.16
N GLY A 697 -20.44 31.95 13.72
CA GLY A 697 -21.73 32.51 13.31
C GLY A 697 -22.31 31.74 12.13
N ALA A 698 -21.54 31.54 11.06
CA ALA A 698 -21.97 30.77 9.89
C ALA A 698 -22.36 29.31 10.22
N LEU A 699 -21.63 28.66 11.14
CA LEU A 699 -21.97 27.33 11.64
C LEU A 699 -23.24 27.31 12.51
N ARG A 700 -23.48 28.36 13.32
CA ARG A 700 -24.71 28.50 14.14
C ARG A 700 -25.93 28.81 13.29
N ASP A 701 -25.77 29.67 12.29
CA ASP A 701 -26.85 30.12 11.42
C ASP A 701 -27.23 29.08 10.36
N GLY A 702 -26.36 28.07 10.15
CA GLY A 702 -26.56 27.00 9.18
C GLY A 702 -26.41 27.48 7.73
N SER A 703 -25.66 28.55 7.49
CA SER A 703 -25.51 29.17 6.17
C SER A 703 -24.60 28.36 5.22
N LEU A 704 -23.78 27.47 5.77
CA LEU A 704 -22.85 26.62 5.01
C LEU A 704 -23.44 25.23 4.75
N THR A 705 -23.17 24.66 3.58
CA THR A 705 -23.45 23.25 3.30
C THR A 705 -22.57 22.33 4.15
N SER A 706 -22.89 21.03 4.22
CA SER A 706 -22.07 20.00 4.89
C SER A 706 -20.58 20.04 4.51
N ARG A 707 -20.26 20.40 3.26
CA ARG A 707 -18.87 20.53 2.77
C ARG A 707 -18.20 21.79 3.33
N GLY A 708 -18.89 22.92 3.30
CA GLY A 708 -18.43 24.18 3.88
C GLY A 708 -18.27 24.07 5.40
N GLN A 709 -19.23 23.45 6.09
CA GLN A 709 -19.16 23.19 7.52
C GLN A 709 -17.91 22.38 7.89
N LYS A 710 -17.62 21.29 7.16
CA LYS A 710 -16.41 20.49 7.39
C LYS A 710 -15.12 21.30 7.22
N ARG A 711 -15.07 22.16 6.20
CA ARG A 711 -13.90 23.03 5.94
C ARG A 711 -13.78 24.11 7.02
N ALA A 712 -14.88 24.78 7.37
CA ALA A 712 -14.96 25.78 8.43
C ALA A 712 -14.51 25.21 9.79
N VAL A 713 -15.01 24.04 10.18
CA VAL A 713 -14.60 23.35 11.42
C VAL A 713 -13.11 22.98 11.38
N GLY A 714 -12.60 22.54 10.23
CA GLY A 714 -11.16 22.29 10.05
C GLY A 714 -10.30 23.55 10.19
N ILE A 715 -10.77 24.71 9.72
CA ILE A 715 -10.10 26.00 9.90
C ILE A 715 -10.19 26.46 11.37
N LEU A 716 -11.36 26.34 12.01
CA LEU A 716 -11.54 26.71 13.41
C LEU A 716 -10.62 25.90 14.34
N ALA A 717 -10.32 24.64 13.99
CA ALA A 717 -9.38 23.81 14.73
C ALA A 717 -7.94 24.35 14.75
N THR A 718 -7.58 25.30 13.89
CA THR A 718 -6.27 25.98 13.94
C THR A 718 -6.31 27.34 14.64
N VAL A 719 -7.50 27.88 14.91
CA VAL A 719 -7.69 29.25 15.44
C VAL A 719 -8.22 29.24 16.88
N LEU A 720 -9.15 28.34 17.20
CA LEU A 720 -9.77 28.24 18.52
C LEU A 720 -8.93 27.40 19.48
N ASP A 721 -9.12 27.64 20.76
CA ASP A 721 -8.55 26.80 21.82
C ASP A 721 -9.21 25.42 21.86
N HIS A 722 -8.52 24.45 22.47
CA HIS A 722 -8.97 23.05 22.56
C HIS A 722 -10.34 22.92 23.27
N GLY A 723 -10.64 23.79 24.24
CA GLY A 723 -11.91 23.80 24.96
C GLY A 723 -13.09 24.16 24.05
N SER A 724 -12.99 25.30 23.35
CA SER A 724 -14.01 25.74 22.39
C SER A 724 -14.21 24.74 21.25
N MET A 725 -13.13 24.11 20.77
CA MET A 725 -13.23 23.06 19.75
C MET A 725 -13.93 21.79 20.25
N CYS A 726 -13.67 21.39 21.50
CA CYS A 726 -14.39 20.27 22.11
C CYS A 726 -15.88 20.58 22.26
N GLU A 727 -16.27 21.81 22.58
CA GLU A 727 -17.68 22.20 22.64
C GLU A 727 -18.37 22.15 21.28
N LEU A 728 -17.70 22.64 20.24
CA LEU A 728 -18.19 22.56 18.88
C LEU A 728 -18.35 21.10 18.44
N ALA A 729 -17.35 20.26 18.68
CA ALA A 729 -17.40 18.83 18.37
C ALA A 729 -18.50 18.10 19.16
N ALA A 730 -18.69 18.44 20.44
CA ALA A 730 -19.75 17.89 21.29
C ALA A 730 -21.15 18.24 20.77
N ARG A 731 -21.35 19.46 20.25
CA ARG A 731 -22.63 19.85 19.62
C ARG A 731 -22.95 18.97 18.42
N TYR A 732 -21.99 18.75 17.52
CA TYR A 732 -22.17 17.85 16.36
C TYR A 732 -22.37 16.39 16.78
N ALA A 733 -21.65 15.93 17.80
CA ALA A 733 -21.80 14.57 18.34
C ALA A 733 -23.19 14.34 18.93
N LYS A 734 -23.71 15.31 19.70
CA LYS A 734 -25.05 15.27 20.26
C LYS A 734 -26.11 15.25 19.16
N LEU A 735 -26.03 16.17 18.19
CA LEU A 735 -27.00 16.25 17.10
C LEU A 735 -27.01 14.98 16.22
N ALA A 736 -25.83 14.38 15.97
CA ALA A 736 -25.73 13.10 15.29
C ALA A 736 -26.34 11.93 16.10
N THR A 737 -26.25 11.97 17.42
CA THR A 737 -26.83 10.95 18.31
C THR A 737 -28.35 11.09 18.37
N ASP A 738 -28.86 12.31 18.45
CA ASP A 738 -30.31 12.59 18.46
C ASP A 738 -30.97 12.12 17.15
N TYR A 739 -30.34 12.42 15.99
CA TYR A 739 -30.82 11.97 14.69
C TYR A 739 -30.74 10.45 14.50
N SER A 740 -29.70 9.81 15.05
CA SER A 740 -29.59 8.34 14.94
C SER A 740 -30.63 7.62 15.78
N LEU A 741 -30.96 8.15 16.96
CA LEU A 741 -32.02 7.62 17.80
C LEU A 741 -33.40 7.81 17.15
N LEU A 742 -33.63 8.96 16.51
CA LEU A 742 -34.87 9.22 15.76
C LEU A 742 -35.01 8.28 14.55
N ALA A 743 -33.93 8.06 13.79
CA ALA A 743 -33.91 7.10 12.69
C ALA A 743 -34.18 5.66 13.15
N GLN A 744 -33.67 5.24 14.32
CA GLN A 744 -33.95 3.92 14.90
C GLN A 744 -35.40 3.75 15.34
N ARG A 745 -36.06 4.80 15.82
CA ARG A 745 -37.49 4.77 16.14
C ARG A 745 -38.33 4.64 14.88
N LEU A 746 -37.97 5.36 13.81
CA LEU A 746 -38.63 5.25 12.51
C LEU A 746 -38.45 3.88 11.84
N GLU A 747 -37.37 3.14 12.12
CA GLU A 747 -37.19 1.75 11.67
C GLU A 747 -38.32 0.83 12.16
N ARG A 748 -39.01 1.18 13.26
CA ARG A 748 -40.14 0.42 13.81
C ARG A 748 -41.51 0.86 13.28
N SER A 749 -41.60 2.00 12.59
CA SER A 749 -42.84 2.50 11.98
C SER A 749 -43.00 1.99 10.55
N ALA A 750 -44.21 1.58 10.17
CA ALA A 750 -44.52 1.14 8.82
C ALA A 750 -44.85 2.35 7.91
N GLY A 751 -44.36 2.34 6.66
CA GLY A 751 -44.73 3.34 5.65
C GLY A 751 -43.55 3.88 4.83
N GLN A 752 -43.80 4.22 3.56
CA GLN A 752 -42.77 4.76 2.65
C GLN A 752 -42.19 6.11 3.14
N ALA A 753 -43.03 7.00 3.69
CA ALA A 753 -42.57 8.29 4.21
C ALA A 753 -41.63 8.13 5.42
N ALA A 754 -41.92 7.18 6.31
CA ALA A 754 -41.04 6.86 7.44
C ALA A 754 -39.69 6.30 6.97
N HIS A 755 -39.69 5.47 5.91
CA HIS A 755 -38.46 4.92 5.36
C HIS A 755 -37.59 5.99 4.66
N LEU A 756 -38.21 6.91 3.92
CA LEU A 756 -37.50 8.04 3.30
C LEU A 756 -36.88 8.96 4.36
N LEU A 757 -37.64 9.31 5.40
CA LEU A 757 -37.14 10.12 6.51
C LEU A 757 -36.01 9.42 7.27
N GLN A 758 -36.13 8.11 7.50
CA GLN A 758 -35.07 7.29 8.09
C GLN A 758 -33.77 7.32 7.25
N MET A 759 -33.88 7.13 5.92
CA MET A 759 -32.71 7.21 5.04
C MET A 759 -32.05 8.59 5.10
N ALA A 760 -32.84 9.66 4.99
CA ALA A 760 -32.35 11.03 5.08
C ALA A 760 -31.64 11.30 6.41
N LEU A 761 -32.21 10.87 7.54
CA LEU A 761 -31.59 11.01 8.86
C LEU A 761 -30.28 10.21 8.97
N SER A 762 -30.25 8.96 8.48
CA SER A 762 -29.04 8.13 8.53
C SER A 762 -27.88 8.73 7.74
N GLU A 763 -28.17 9.37 6.60
CA GLU A 763 -27.17 10.11 5.81
C GLU A 763 -26.67 11.34 6.57
N ARG A 764 -27.58 12.10 7.20
CA ARG A 764 -27.25 13.28 8.01
C ARG A 764 -26.41 12.93 9.24
N VAL A 765 -26.67 11.80 9.90
CA VAL A 765 -25.85 11.29 11.02
C VAL A 765 -24.39 11.11 10.58
N LEU A 766 -24.17 10.49 9.42
CA LEU A 766 -22.83 10.28 8.86
C LEU A 766 -22.14 11.61 8.53
N GLU A 767 -22.88 12.56 7.95
CA GLU A 767 -22.35 13.88 7.63
C GLU A 767 -21.95 14.66 8.89
N LEU A 768 -22.84 14.77 9.86
CA LEU A 768 -22.58 15.44 11.14
C LEU A 768 -21.39 14.82 11.88
N SER A 769 -21.29 13.49 11.86
CA SER A 769 -20.16 12.78 12.47
C SER A 769 -18.84 13.10 11.76
N ARG A 770 -18.85 13.20 10.41
CA ARG A 770 -17.67 13.63 9.63
C ARG A 770 -17.26 15.06 9.94
N VAL A 771 -18.22 15.96 10.15
CA VAL A 771 -17.98 17.36 10.55
C VAL A 771 -17.43 17.43 11.99
N GLY A 772 -17.98 16.66 12.92
CA GLY A 772 -17.44 16.55 14.28
C GLY A 772 -16.00 16.04 14.29
N PHE A 773 -15.67 15.03 13.48
CA PHE A 773 -14.29 14.56 13.34
C PHE A 773 -13.35 15.59 12.72
N SER A 774 -13.82 16.60 11.97
CA SER A 774 -12.93 17.66 11.48
C SER A 774 -12.41 18.57 12.59
N ALA A 775 -13.08 18.65 13.73
CA ALA A 775 -12.61 19.42 14.88
C ALA A 775 -11.27 18.90 15.41
N PHE A 776 -11.03 17.59 15.29
CA PHE A 776 -9.79 16.92 15.67
C PHE A 776 -8.84 16.73 14.48
N GLY A 777 -9.02 17.48 13.40
CA GLY A 777 -8.25 17.38 12.16
C GLY A 777 -6.83 17.96 12.23
N HIS A 778 -6.48 18.63 13.33
CA HIS A 778 -5.17 19.23 13.59
C HIS A 778 -4.66 18.82 14.98
N GLY A 779 -3.34 18.85 15.18
CA GLY A 779 -2.71 18.48 16.46
C GLY A 779 -2.53 16.96 16.68
N PRO A 780 -2.33 16.50 17.93
CA PRO A 780 -1.89 15.12 18.23
C PRO A 780 -2.94 14.05 17.87
N LEU A 781 -4.21 14.43 17.74
CA LEU A 781 -5.32 13.52 17.45
C LEU A 781 -5.67 13.41 15.96
N GLN A 782 -4.99 14.14 15.07
CA GLN A 782 -5.28 14.15 13.64
C GLN A 782 -5.28 12.76 13.00
N ALA A 783 -4.26 11.95 13.30
CA ALA A 783 -4.15 10.60 12.77
C ALA A 783 -5.28 9.68 13.30
N LEU A 784 -5.65 9.84 14.57
CA LEU A 784 -6.74 9.11 15.20
C LEU A 784 -8.09 9.50 14.57
N ALA A 785 -8.40 10.78 14.49
CA ALA A 785 -9.63 11.27 13.89
C ALA A 785 -9.76 10.86 12.41
N GLY A 786 -8.65 10.87 11.67
CA GLY A 786 -8.60 10.39 10.29
C GLY A 786 -8.92 8.90 10.16
N THR A 787 -8.34 8.06 11.03
CA THR A 787 -8.60 6.62 11.06
C THR A 787 -10.04 6.29 11.48
N LEU A 788 -10.54 6.94 12.54
CA LEU A 788 -11.94 6.80 12.98
C LEU A 788 -12.93 7.23 11.90
N ARG A 789 -12.64 8.33 11.20
CA ARG A 789 -13.49 8.81 10.10
C ARG A 789 -13.54 7.84 8.93
N ALA A 790 -12.41 7.26 8.54
CA ALA A 790 -12.35 6.24 7.49
C ALA A 790 -13.07 4.95 7.90
N ALA A 791 -13.07 4.66 9.20
CA ALA A 791 -13.68 3.48 9.81
C ALA A 791 -15.23 3.51 9.88
N MET A 792 -15.86 4.69 9.87
CA MET A 792 -17.31 4.84 10.06
C MET A 792 -18.17 4.12 9.01
N GLY A 793 -17.70 4.02 7.76
CA GLY A 793 -18.39 3.31 6.69
C GLY A 793 -18.08 1.81 6.63
N SER A 794 -17.18 1.32 7.47
CA SER A 794 -16.73 -0.07 7.46
C SER A 794 -17.60 -0.93 8.38
N THR A 795 -18.15 -2.00 7.82
CA THR A 795 -18.82 -3.08 8.57
C THR A 795 -17.83 -4.05 9.23
N ASP A 796 -16.53 -3.75 9.16
CA ASP A 796 -15.47 -4.56 9.78
C ASP A 796 -15.45 -4.41 11.32
N LEU A 797 -15.90 -5.46 12.00
CA LEU A 797 -15.86 -5.58 13.46
C LEU A 797 -14.43 -5.47 14.05
N ARG A 798 -13.40 -5.97 13.37
CA ARG A 798 -12.01 -5.88 13.88
C ARG A 798 -11.52 -4.44 13.88
N LEU A 799 -11.86 -3.73 12.82
CA LEU A 799 -11.54 -2.31 12.67
C LEU A 799 -12.29 -1.50 13.72
N THR A 800 -13.53 -1.90 14.04
CA THR A 800 -14.36 -1.28 15.08
C THR A 800 -13.77 -1.44 16.49
N GLU A 801 -13.38 -2.65 16.88
CA GLU A 801 -12.79 -2.91 18.20
C GLU A 801 -11.45 -2.20 18.37
N ARG A 802 -10.60 -2.18 17.33
CA ARG A 802 -9.36 -1.40 17.35
C ARG A 802 -9.61 0.10 17.43
N CYS A 803 -10.64 0.60 16.77
CA CYS A 803 -11.05 2.00 16.91
C CYS A 803 -11.49 2.31 18.35
N LYS A 804 -12.17 1.39 19.06
CA LYS A 804 -12.47 1.54 20.50
C LYS A 804 -11.20 1.62 21.34
N GLU A 805 -10.28 0.67 21.18
CA GLU A 805 -8.99 0.66 21.88
C GLU A 805 -8.20 1.96 21.64
N LEU A 806 -8.18 2.43 20.39
CA LEU A 806 -7.52 3.67 20.03
C LEU A 806 -8.18 4.90 20.67
N ILE A 807 -9.50 4.90 20.85
CA ILE A 807 -10.21 5.97 21.58
C ILE A 807 -9.89 5.90 23.08
N GLU A 808 -9.83 4.71 23.69
CA GLU A 808 -9.49 4.53 25.12
C GLU A 808 -8.09 5.06 25.47
N LEU A 809 -7.16 5.04 24.52
CA LEU A 809 -5.81 5.59 24.68
C LEU A 809 -5.75 7.13 24.73
N VAL A 810 -6.86 7.83 24.44
CA VAL A 810 -6.91 9.29 24.52
C VAL A 810 -6.95 9.72 26.00
N PRO A 811 -5.96 10.48 26.51
CA PRO A 811 -5.86 10.79 27.94
C PRO A 811 -6.96 11.72 28.46
N ASP A 812 -7.43 12.65 27.62
CA ASP A 812 -8.52 13.58 27.95
C ASP A 812 -9.89 12.88 27.86
N THR A 813 -10.59 12.79 28.99
CA THR A 813 -11.90 12.14 29.12
C THR A 813 -12.96 12.84 28.29
N ARG A 814 -12.98 14.18 28.27
CA ARG A 814 -13.97 14.96 27.50
C ARG A 814 -13.83 14.69 26.01
N THR A 815 -12.60 14.71 25.49
CA THR A 815 -12.32 14.38 24.08
C THR A 815 -12.65 12.92 23.76
N ARG A 816 -12.34 11.99 24.68
CA ARG A 816 -12.66 10.56 24.53
C ARG A 816 -14.16 10.35 24.34
N ASP A 817 -14.99 10.92 25.20
CA ASP A 817 -16.44 10.76 25.15
C ASP A 817 -17.03 11.30 23.84
N ILE A 818 -16.54 12.46 23.38
CA ILE A 818 -16.94 13.04 22.09
C ILE A 818 -16.57 12.11 20.92
N LEU A 819 -15.34 11.54 20.91
CA LEU A 819 -14.91 10.61 19.88
C LEU A 819 -15.72 9.31 19.88
N VAL A 820 -16.11 8.81 21.07
CA VAL A 820 -17.03 7.67 21.21
C VAL A 820 -18.38 8.01 20.59
N MET A 821 -19.00 9.13 20.97
CA MET A 821 -20.29 9.55 20.43
C MET A 821 -20.26 9.70 18.91
N LEU A 822 -19.24 10.37 18.36
CA LEU A 822 -19.09 10.55 16.91
C LEU A 822 -18.86 9.23 16.16
N PHE A 823 -18.13 8.28 16.74
CA PHE A 823 -17.82 7.01 16.08
C PHE A 823 -19.00 6.02 16.11
N PHE A 824 -19.78 6.03 17.20
CA PHE A 824 -20.90 5.11 17.41
C PHE A 824 -22.26 5.65 16.99
N SER A 825 -22.38 6.94 16.67
CA SER A 825 -23.63 7.58 16.20
C SER A 825 -24.34 6.80 15.08
N ASN A 826 -23.61 6.23 14.12
CA ASN A 826 -24.17 5.47 13.00
C ASN A 826 -24.29 3.95 13.24
N ARG A 827 -24.03 3.47 14.47
CA ARG A 827 -24.02 2.04 14.81
C ARG A 827 -25.16 1.76 15.79
N LYS A 828 -25.82 0.59 15.66
CA LYS A 828 -26.93 0.20 16.54
C LYS A 828 -26.45 0.22 17.99
N HIS A 829 -26.95 1.17 18.77
CA HIS A 829 -26.68 1.26 20.20
C HIS A 829 -27.44 0.14 20.92
N PRO A 830 -26.80 -0.63 21.81
CA PRO A 830 -27.53 -1.48 22.73
C PRO A 830 -28.28 -0.56 23.71
N ALA A 831 -29.60 -0.47 23.55
CA ALA A 831 -30.57 0.02 24.53
C ALA A 831 -30.10 1.21 25.41
N GLN A 832 -30.07 2.42 24.85
CA GLN A 832 -30.23 3.61 25.70
C GLN A 832 -31.70 4.03 25.72
N SER A 833 -32.25 4.06 26.92
CA SER A 833 -33.65 4.34 27.27
C SER A 833 -33.98 5.84 27.25
N SER A 834 -33.50 6.61 26.28
CA SER A 834 -33.95 8.00 26.13
C SER A 834 -35.28 8.03 25.37
N ILE A 835 -36.30 8.51 26.07
CA ILE A 835 -37.65 8.71 25.54
C ILE A 835 -37.64 9.97 24.69
N ILE A 836 -37.30 9.86 23.39
CA ILE A 836 -37.52 10.95 22.43
C ILE A 836 -38.99 10.94 22.01
N ASP A 837 -39.73 12.01 22.30
CA ASP A 837 -41.07 12.18 21.73
C ASP A 837 -40.97 12.38 20.21
N LEU A 838 -41.53 11.42 19.46
CA LEU A 838 -41.44 11.38 18.00
C LEU A 838 -42.22 12.55 17.38
N ALA A 839 -43.34 12.96 17.98
CA ALA A 839 -44.18 14.04 17.46
C ALA A 839 -43.48 15.41 17.59
N SER A 840 -42.90 15.69 18.76
CA SER A 840 -42.13 16.91 19.00
C SER A 840 -40.90 16.99 18.10
N ALA A 841 -40.12 15.91 17.99
CA ALA A 841 -38.89 15.93 17.21
C ALA A 841 -39.12 16.07 15.70
N ILE A 842 -40.25 15.53 15.18
CA ILE A 842 -40.63 15.72 13.78
C ILE A 842 -41.19 17.14 13.53
N ALA A 843 -41.88 17.74 14.52
CA ALA A 843 -42.29 19.14 14.44
C ALA A 843 -41.07 20.09 14.37
N ASP A 844 -40.02 19.80 15.15
CA ASP A 844 -38.75 20.54 15.09
C ASP A 844 -38.06 20.40 13.72
N LEU A 845 -38.08 19.20 13.14
CA LEU A 845 -37.53 18.97 11.79
C LEU A 845 -38.29 19.73 10.70
N ARG A 846 -39.62 19.89 10.83
CA ARG A 846 -40.45 20.68 9.91
C ARG A 846 -40.15 22.18 9.98
N GLY A 847 -39.83 22.70 11.17
CA GLY A 847 -39.39 24.08 11.36
C GLY A 847 -37.90 24.31 11.10
N GLY A 848 -37.15 23.26 10.75
CA GLY A 848 -35.70 23.30 10.58
C GLY A 848 -35.23 23.96 9.29
N LYS A 849 -33.99 24.48 9.29
CA LYS A 849 -33.36 25.12 8.12
C LYS A 849 -32.83 24.13 7.07
N ASP A 850 -32.78 22.84 7.36
CA ASP A 850 -32.39 21.79 6.39
C ASP A 850 -33.59 21.49 5.48
N ALA A 851 -33.60 22.09 4.30
CA ALA A 851 -34.71 21.99 3.34
C ALA A 851 -35.04 20.54 2.96
N TRP A 852 -34.06 19.64 2.92
CA TRP A 852 -34.29 18.24 2.56
C TRP A 852 -34.95 17.48 3.72
N LEU A 853 -34.40 17.61 4.93
CA LEU A 853 -35.01 16.99 6.12
C LEU A 853 -36.40 17.53 6.41
N ALA A 854 -36.62 18.85 6.26
CA ALA A 854 -37.93 19.47 6.43
C ALA A 854 -38.94 18.93 5.42
N THR A 855 -38.55 18.79 4.15
CA THR A 855 -39.41 18.21 3.10
C THR A 855 -39.79 16.76 3.43
N CYS A 856 -38.83 15.93 3.84
CA CYS A 856 -39.10 14.55 4.27
C CYS A 856 -39.98 14.50 5.53
N ALA A 857 -39.78 15.42 6.48
CA ALA A 857 -40.58 15.50 7.71
C ALA A 857 -42.02 16.00 7.47
N HIS A 858 -42.24 16.84 6.45
CA HIS A 858 -43.57 17.24 6.01
C HIS A 858 -44.35 16.10 5.34
N GLN A 859 -43.65 15.20 4.64
CA GLN A 859 -44.27 14.02 4.02
C GLN A 859 -44.62 12.92 5.04
N TRP A 860 -44.04 12.96 6.24
CA TRP A 860 -44.39 12.04 7.31
C TRP A 860 -45.69 12.45 7.99
N SER A 861 -46.68 11.56 8.05
CA SER A 861 -47.94 11.73 8.79
C SER A 861 -48.09 10.60 9.80
N HIS A 862 -48.71 10.88 10.95
CA HIS A 862 -48.77 10.00 12.13
C HIS A 862 -49.80 8.85 11.98
N GLN A 863 -49.98 8.31 10.77
CA GLN A 863 -50.93 7.21 10.51
C GLN A 863 -50.40 5.85 10.94
#